data_AF-A0A6A4DFB8-F1
#
_entry.id   AF-A0A6A4DFB8-F1
#
_cell.length_a   1.000
_cell.length_b   1.000
_cell.length_c   1.000
_cell.angle_alpha   90.00
_cell.angle_beta   90.00
_cell.angle_gamma   90.00
#
_symmetry.space_group_name_H-M   'P 1'
#
loop_
_entity.id
_entity.type
_entity.pdbx_description
1 polymer ?
#
loop_
_entity_poly.entity_id
_entity_poly.type
_entity_poly.pdbx_seq_one_letter_code
_entity_poly.pdbx_strand_id
1 'polypeptide(L)'
;MSEPDVQPDAPPDAGDDLRAAVFAGVDQSTQPPCPCKHCDQAPSDLSVAATPLEVDLRALQTAASSAHTFIGAYRELLFKHQQAVRALIRARRHNEGLHAQARPPWDMARAFVDFAQHRYDVSQERVRQVEQQEADTRQVNEQLRDELKELAALKLRYGILEETTAAAYARLLQYTVSVERCPFSERGPPRVVWSSLFRPTKVCRSYSAWRNVPRASKVTRDKPLPAAKSPCPPHPLTQDLLNACNESDRLHQELKELQPRLDAAESSRDTVLQDLFQLQQKHADLRKSHTDLERYYAQWKARAEDLDRENRQLQRDLDHARRRLDGSVLSQENRRLRRELDQARQRLDGPVAAVDLQAARLEIPVRGEKIAELERLLAKANERRAQLHRVHERTVDKLDSANRTVQGLRHDLYSLRRGRHTDRLQAAQRQIQELTQELDSLHGDSGRVRSQTAERKVENLTRELNSVRRQHAKAGDSLQGAQEACRGLNAERDRLIKDRDDAVQSLKHVQSRVSHHEAEIAKVGQIRQERDEFRQERDQLRQEQGKVATQVTQLTAQLSHDRDAAISKRDEAIREGQKYYDSNRDLLAQIADMQHSYRLVRQDFDRVQDQQDSLRQERQDLLSSYASIAGERDCALDRLASICFDRLAWHTGRTRWAC
;
A
#
# COMPACT_ATOMS: atom_id res chain seq x y z
N MET A 1 -42.10 8.66 -26.04
CA MET A 1 -41.88 7.46 -26.88
C MET A 1 -42.08 6.27 -25.97
N SER A 2 -43.02 5.43 -26.34
CA SER A 2 -43.96 4.75 -25.44
C SER A 2 -43.38 3.56 -24.67
N GLU A 3 -43.85 3.41 -23.43
CA GLU A 3 -44.04 2.10 -22.79
C GLU A 3 -45.04 1.26 -23.61
N PRO A 4 -45.04 -0.06 -23.39
CA PRO A 4 -46.26 -0.62 -22.83
C PRO A 4 -46.03 -1.61 -21.69
N ASP A 5 -46.81 -1.42 -20.64
CA ASP A 5 -47.31 -2.43 -19.70
C ASP A 5 -48.02 -3.58 -20.43
N VAL A 6 -47.88 -4.82 -19.95
CA VAL A 6 -48.99 -5.77 -19.69
C VAL A 6 -48.53 -6.87 -18.70
N GLN A 7 -49.22 -6.99 -17.57
CA GLN A 7 -49.54 -8.24 -16.88
C GLN A 7 -51.08 -8.39 -16.92
N PRO A 8 -51.72 -9.54 -16.61
CA PRO A 8 -51.24 -10.93 -16.49
C PRO A 8 -52.13 -11.93 -17.27
N ASP A 9 -51.67 -13.17 -17.50
CA ASP A 9 -52.55 -14.32 -17.74
C ASP A 9 -51.82 -15.63 -17.37
N ALA A 10 -52.55 -16.54 -16.73
CA ALA A 10 -52.18 -17.92 -16.42
C ALA A 10 -53.38 -18.82 -16.79
N PRO A 11 -53.28 -20.18 -16.83
CA PRO A 11 -52.23 -21.08 -17.35
C PRO A 11 -52.86 -22.11 -18.35
N PRO A 12 -52.18 -23.22 -18.73
CA PRO A 12 -52.43 -24.47 -17.99
C PRO A 12 -51.22 -25.42 -17.82
N ASP A 13 -51.16 -25.99 -16.62
CA ASP A 13 -51.13 -27.43 -16.34
C ASP A 13 -50.08 -28.34 -17.02
N ALA A 14 -49.03 -28.67 -16.26
CA ALA A 14 -48.54 -30.05 -16.10
C ALA A 14 -47.44 -30.11 -15.03
N GLY A 15 -47.72 -30.79 -13.90
CA GLY A 15 -46.68 -31.48 -13.13
C GLY A 15 -46.42 -31.05 -11.69
N ASP A 16 -47.47 -30.82 -10.89
CA ASP A 16 -47.39 -30.88 -9.42
C ASP A 16 -48.13 -32.15 -8.92
N ASP A 17 -47.45 -33.28 -8.96
CA ASP A 17 -47.80 -34.46 -8.16
C ASP A 17 -46.66 -34.70 -7.15
N LEU A 18 -47.03 -34.98 -5.89
CA LEU A 18 -46.20 -35.33 -4.72
C LEU A 18 -46.04 -34.29 -3.59
N ARG A 19 -47.09 -33.49 -3.28
CA ARG A 19 -47.24 -32.87 -1.93
C ARG A 19 -48.68 -32.79 -1.42
N ALA A 20 -49.45 -33.87 -1.54
CA ALA A 20 -50.75 -33.99 -0.87
C ALA A 20 -51.04 -35.43 -0.43
N ALA A 21 -50.35 -35.89 0.62
CA ALA A 21 -50.71 -37.12 1.34
C ALA A 21 -50.10 -37.22 2.74
N VAL A 22 -49.95 -36.12 3.49
CA VAL A 22 -49.68 -36.19 4.93
C VAL A 22 -50.30 -34.95 5.57
N PHE A 23 -51.04 -35.13 6.67
CA PHE A 23 -51.86 -34.15 7.40
C PHE A 23 -53.34 -34.08 7.00
N ALA A 24 -54.06 -35.17 7.30
CA ALA A 24 -55.40 -35.08 7.86
C ALA A 24 -55.60 -36.23 8.87
N GLY A 25 -56.06 -35.89 10.08
CA GLY A 25 -56.64 -36.86 11.02
C GLY A 25 -55.83 -37.15 12.29
N VAL A 26 -55.64 -36.15 13.15
CA VAL A 26 -55.65 -36.38 14.60
C VAL A 26 -57.10 -36.19 15.03
N ASP A 27 -57.76 -37.26 15.49
CA ASP A 27 -58.57 -37.25 16.72
C ASP A 27 -59.16 -38.63 17.05
N GLN A 28 -58.77 -39.11 18.24
CA GLN A 28 -59.53 -39.86 19.25
C GLN A 28 -60.54 -40.94 18.80
N SER A 29 -60.21 -42.20 19.10
CA SER A 29 -61.21 -43.21 19.47
C SER A 29 -60.65 -44.16 20.53
N THR A 30 -61.22 -44.03 21.72
CA THR A 30 -61.03 -44.87 22.91
C THR A 30 -61.90 -46.12 22.80
N GLN A 31 -61.33 -47.26 22.37
CA GLN A 31 -61.88 -48.60 22.67
C GLN A 31 -60.83 -49.69 22.36
N PRO A 32 -60.61 -50.67 23.25
CA PRO A 32 -59.73 -51.80 22.95
C PRO A 32 -60.49 -52.81 22.06
N PRO A 33 -59.85 -53.42 21.04
CA PRO A 33 -60.47 -54.53 20.34
C PRO A 33 -60.43 -55.78 21.24
N CYS A 34 -61.59 -56.41 21.41
CA CYS A 34 -61.75 -57.68 22.12
C CYS A 34 -60.93 -58.80 21.45
N PRO A 35 -60.39 -59.77 22.23
CA PRO A 35 -59.58 -60.84 21.67
C PRO A 35 -60.47 -61.87 20.96
N CYS A 36 -60.07 -62.27 19.74
CA CYS A 36 -60.67 -63.43 19.10
C CYS A 36 -60.16 -64.71 19.81
N LYS A 37 -61.09 -65.57 20.19
CA LYS A 37 -60.82 -66.88 20.78
C LYS A 37 -60.46 -67.82 19.63
N HIS A 38 -59.17 -67.97 19.30
CA HIS A 38 -58.61 -69.16 18.61
C HIS A 38 -57.09 -69.08 18.40
N CYS A 39 -56.33 -68.68 19.43
CA CYS A 39 -54.88 -68.83 19.42
C CYS A 39 -54.38 -69.30 20.81
N ASP A 40 -54.99 -70.34 21.37
CA ASP A 40 -54.43 -71.07 22.51
C ASP A 40 -54.18 -72.52 22.07
N GLN A 41 -53.03 -72.74 21.40
CA GLN A 41 -52.26 -73.99 21.41
C GLN A 41 -51.13 -73.93 20.36
N ALA A 42 -50.00 -73.38 20.76
CA ALA A 42 -48.68 -73.80 20.29
C ALA A 42 -47.68 -73.55 21.44
N PRO A 43 -46.67 -74.41 21.65
CA PRO A 43 -45.92 -74.46 22.89
C PRO A 43 -45.07 -73.19 23.08
N SER A 44 -45.24 -72.58 24.24
CA SER A 44 -44.38 -71.52 24.77
C SER A 44 -42.99 -72.08 25.06
N ASP A 45 -42.14 -72.25 24.05
CA ASP A 45 -40.75 -72.66 24.25
C ASP A 45 -39.81 -72.33 23.07
N LEU A 46 -39.96 -71.17 22.41
CA LEU A 46 -38.92 -70.63 21.50
C LEU A 46 -38.99 -69.09 21.42
N SER A 47 -38.75 -68.36 22.51
CA SER A 47 -38.58 -66.90 22.42
C SER A 47 -37.72 -66.27 23.53
N VAL A 48 -36.51 -66.80 23.76
CA VAL A 48 -35.44 -66.00 24.38
C VAL A 48 -34.11 -66.38 23.73
N ALA A 49 -34.00 -66.12 22.43
CA ALA A 49 -32.72 -65.97 21.76
C ALA A 49 -32.96 -65.03 20.58
N ALA A 50 -33.07 -63.73 20.87
CA ALA A 50 -32.74 -62.75 19.86
C ALA A 50 -31.30 -63.07 19.44
N THR A 51 -31.14 -63.61 18.23
CA THR A 51 -29.80 -63.94 17.74
C THR A 51 -28.95 -62.67 17.79
N PRO A 52 -27.64 -62.75 18.12
CA PRO A 52 -26.77 -61.56 18.22
C PRO A 52 -26.87 -60.65 16.99
N LEU A 53 -27.08 -61.25 15.81
CA LEU A 53 -27.26 -60.57 14.53
C LEU A 53 -28.48 -59.65 14.43
N GLU A 54 -29.62 -59.96 15.06
CA GLU A 54 -30.82 -59.09 14.96
C GLU A 54 -30.72 -57.87 15.87
N VAL A 55 -30.10 -58.02 17.04
CA VAL A 55 -29.78 -56.91 17.94
C VAL A 55 -28.72 -56.02 17.31
N ASP A 56 -27.70 -56.61 16.68
CA ASP A 56 -26.65 -55.88 15.93
C ASP A 56 -27.21 -55.15 14.70
N LEU A 57 -28.17 -55.75 13.96
CA LEU A 57 -28.81 -55.10 12.82
C LEU A 57 -29.70 -53.92 13.21
N ARG A 58 -30.47 -54.03 14.30
CA ARG A 58 -31.25 -52.89 14.83
C ARG A 58 -30.32 -51.80 15.39
N ALA A 59 -29.24 -52.17 16.07
CA ALA A 59 -28.23 -51.22 16.54
C ALA A 59 -27.56 -50.50 15.36
N LEU A 60 -27.22 -51.22 14.28
CA LEU A 60 -26.65 -50.66 13.05
C LEU A 60 -27.64 -49.78 12.28
N GLN A 61 -28.92 -50.15 12.19
CA GLN A 61 -29.95 -49.30 11.57
C GLN A 61 -30.21 -48.03 12.40
N THR A 62 -30.20 -48.13 13.73
CA THR A 62 -30.35 -46.98 14.62
C THR A 62 -29.12 -46.07 14.53
N ALA A 63 -27.91 -46.64 14.49
CA ALA A 63 -26.66 -45.93 14.27
C ALA A 63 -26.64 -45.26 12.88
N ALA A 64 -27.05 -45.94 11.82
CA ALA A 64 -27.13 -45.40 10.47
C ALA A 64 -28.17 -44.27 10.34
N SER A 65 -29.32 -44.40 11.02
CA SER A 65 -30.35 -43.37 11.07
C SER A 65 -29.87 -42.14 11.86
N SER A 66 -29.17 -42.35 12.99
CA SER A 66 -28.54 -41.25 13.73
C SER A 66 -27.41 -40.59 12.94
N ALA A 67 -26.63 -41.35 12.16
CA ALA A 67 -25.56 -40.84 11.32
C ALA A 67 -26.11 -40.04 10.14
N HIS A 68 -27.20 -40.47 9.51
CA HIS A 68 -27.88 -39.70 8.46
C HIS A 68 -28.45 -38.38 9.00
N THR A 69 -29.04 -38.41 10.20
CA THR A 69 -29.55 -37.20 10.86
C THR A 69 -28.41 -36.25 11.22
N PHE A 70 -27.28 -36.77 11.70
CA PHE A 70 -26.09 -36.00 12.03
C PHE A 70 -25.40 -35.40 10.79
N ILE A 71 -25.28 -36.15 9.69
CA ILE A 71 -24.75 -35.67 8.41
C ILE A 71 -25.65 -34.59 7.81
N GLY A 72 -26.98 -34.75 7.93
CA GLY A 72 -27.96 -33.72 7.54
C GLY A 72 -27.76 -32.43 8.32
N ALA A 73 -27.67 -32.52 9.66
CA ALA A 73 -27.41 -31.38 10.53
C ALA A 73 -26.06 -30.71 10.23
N TYR A 74 -25.00 -31.48 9.98
CA TYR A 74 -23.68 -30.95 9.61
C TYR A 74 -23.71 -30.20 8.28
N ARG A 75 -24.41 -30.72 7.26
CA ARG A 75 -24.56 -30.06 5.96
C ARG A 75 -25.31 -28.73 6.09
N GLU A 76 -26.36 -28.70 6.89
CA GLU A 76 -27.14 -27.48 7.14
C GLU A 76 -26.32 -26.41 7.88
N LEU A 77 -25.54 -26.83 8.88
CA LEU A 77 -24.66 -25.96 9.65
C LEU A 77 -23.52 -25.39 8.78
N LEU A 78 -23.00 -26.20 7.86
CA LEU A 78 -21.99 -25.80 6.88
C LEU A 78 -22.54 -24.82 5.84
N PHE A 79 -23.78 -25.02 5.37
CA PHE A 79 -24.46 -24.08 4.48
C PHE A 79 -24.69 -22.71 5.15
N LYS A 80 -25.20 -22.70 6.38
CA LYS A 80 -25.40 -21.48 7.18
C LYS A 80 -24.09 -20.73 7.41
N HIS A 81 -23.01 -21.47 7.72
CA HIS A 81 -21.69 -20.89 7.89
C HIS A 81 -21.16 -20.23 6.59
N GLN A 82 -21.30 -20.90 5.44
CA GLN A 82 -20.89 -20.36 4.14
C GLN A 82 -21.67 -19.10 3.75
N GLN A 83 -22.98 -19.07 4.00
CA GLN A 83 -23.82 -17.91 3.71
C GLN A 83 -23.41 -16.68 4.54
N ALA A 84 -23.13 -16.88 5.83
CA ALA A 84 -22.65 -15.82 6.72
C ALA A 84 -21.27 -15.28 6.30
N VAL A 85 -20.35 -16.15 5.87
CA VAL A 85 -19.04 -15.71 5.34
C VAL A 85 -19.19 -14.88 4.07
N ARG A 86 -20.07 -15.28 3.15
CA ARG A 86 -20.33 -14.51 1.90
C ARG A 86 -20.94 -13.13 2.18
N ALA A 87 -21.75 -12.98 3.23
CA ALA A 87 -22.31 -11.69 3.63
C ALA A 87 -21.22 -10.77 4.20
N LEU A 88 -20.33 -11.30 5.04
CA LEU A 88 -19.20 -10.55 5.61
C LEU A 88 -18.21 -10.07 4.53
N ILE A 89 -17.89 -10.91 3.55
CA ILE A 89 -17.01 -10.54 2.43
C ILE A 89 -17.62 -9.38 1.62
N ARG A 90 -18.93 -9.40 1.36
CA ARG A 90 -19.63 -8.32 0.65
C ARG A 90 -19.59 -7.00 1.41
N ALA A 91 -19.86 -7.02 2.71
CA ALA A 91 -19.79 -5.83 3.56
C ALA A 91 -18.37 -5.24 3.65
N ARG A 92 -17.34 -6.11 3.69
CA ARG A 92 -15.94 -5.68 3.69
C ARG A 92 -15.54 -5.01 2.37
N ARG A 93 -15.86 -5.62 1.23
CA ARG A 93 -15.57 -5.05 -0.10
C ARG A 93 -16.27 -3.70 -0.33
N HIS A 94 -17.50 -3.55 0.17
CA HIS A 94 -18.22 -2.28 0.09
C HIS A 94 -17.50 -1.17 0.88
N ASN A 95 -17.06 -1.46 2.10
CA ASN A 95 -16.27 -0.51 2.90
C ASN A 95 -14.90 -0.19 2.30
N GLU A 96 -14.21 -1.18 1.73
CA GLU A 96 -12.95 -0.98 1.00
C GLU A 96 -13.15 -0.08 -0.23
N GLY A 97 -14.28 -0.23 -0.94
CA GLY A 97 -14.66 0.63 -2.07
C GLY A 97 -14.89 2.09 -1.67
N LEU A 98 -15.57 2.35 -0.55
CA LEU A 98 -15.77 3.70 -0.02
C LEU A 98 -14.44 4.37 0.37
N HIS A 99 -13.50 3.62 0.95
CA HIS A 99 -12.16 4.12 1.25
C HIS A 99 -11.33 4.43 0.00
N ALA A 100 -11.40 3.57 -1.02
CA ALA A 100 -10.69 3.79 -2.28
C ALA A 100 -11.18 5.05 -3.02
N GLN A 101 -12.47 5.40 -2.87
CA GLN A 101 -13.06 6.61 -3.43
C GLN A 101 -12.68 7.89 -2.66
N ALA A 102 -12.52 7.80 -1.33
CA ALA A 102 -12.25 8.97 -0.48
C ALA A 102 -10.76 9.34 -0.33
N ARG A 103 -9.83 8.40 -0.59
CA ARG A 103 -8.38 8.60 -0.41
C ARG A 103 -7.72 9.54 -1.44
N PRO A 104 -8.00 9.45 -2.75
CA PRO A 104 -7.38 10.32 -3.76
C PRO A 104 -7.71 11.82 -3.61
N PRO A 105 -8.96 12.23 -3.29
CA PRO A 105 -9.28 13.64 -3.02
C PRO A 105 -8.49 14.23 -1.84
N TRP A 106 -8.17 13.39 -0.86
CA TRP A 106 -7.51 13.81 0.38
C TRP A 106 -6.00 14.01 0.19
N ASP A 107 -5.33 13.08 -0.50
CA ASP A 107 -3.92 13.22 -0.88
C ASP A 107 -3.72 14.43 -1.82
N MET A 108 -4.67 14.67 -2.72
CA MET A 108 -4.65 15.83 -3.61
C MET A 108 -4.87 17.16 -2.87
N ALA A 109 -5.78 17.21 -1.88
CA ALA A 109 -5.98 18.39 -1.04
C ALA A 109 -4.73 18.72 -0.22
N ARG A 110 -4.05 17.70 0.32
CA ARG A 110 -2.80 17.90 1.08
C ARG A 110 -1.65 18.41 0.21
N ALA A 111 -1.45 17.83 -0.97
CA ALA A 111 -0.47 18.31 -1.93
C ALA A 111 -0.75 19.75 -2.37
N PHE A 112 -2.03 20.13 -2.47
CA PHE A 112 -2.41 21.51 -2.81
C PHE A 112 -2.10 22.50 -1.67
N VAL A 113 -2.29 22.11 -0.40
CA VAL A 113 -1.89 22.93 0.76
C VAL A 113 -0.37 23.13 0.80
N ASP A 114 0.41 22.08 0.54
CA ASP A 114 1.86 22.16 0.49
C ASP A 114 2.33 23.08 -0.66
N PHE A 115 1.68 22.99 -1.81
CA PHE A 115 1.93 23.88 -2.94
C PHE A 115 1.57 25.35 -2.62
N ALA A 116 0.44 25.59 -1.97
CA ALA A 116 0.00 26.92 -1.57
C ALA A 116 0.92 27.54 -0.51
N GLN A 117 1.38 26.73 0.46
CA GLN A 117 2.39 27.13 1.45
C GLN A 117 3.68 27.58 0.76
N HIS A 118 4.20 26.77 -0.16
CA HIS A 118 5.42 27.12 -0.87
C HIS A 118 5.28 28.44 -1.66
N ARG A 119 4.13 28.65 -2.33
CA ARG A 119 3.84 29.90 -3.04
C ARG A 119 3.76 31.10 -2.10
N TYR A 120 3.15 30.91 -0.93
CA TYR A 120 3.09 31.93 0.12
C TYR A 120 4.50 32.31 0.59
N ASP A 121 5.34 31.34 0.94
CA ASP A 121 6.71 31.56 1.43
C ASP A 121 7.58 32.29 0.39
N VAL A 122 7.52 31.86 -0.87
CA VAL A 122 8.24 32.53 -1.98
C VAL A 122 7.76 33.97 -2.16
N SER A 123 6.45 34.22 -2.03
CA SER A 123 5.91 35.59 -2.14
C SER A 123 6.34 36.48 -0.97
N GLN A 124 6.39 35.92 0.24
CA GLN A 124 6.84 36.62 1.45
C GLN A 124 8.32 37.02 1.31
N GLU A 125 9.15 36.12 0.80
CA GLU A 125 10.57 36.38 0.60
C GLU A 125 10.80 37.47 -0.46
N ARG A 126 10.02 37.48 -1.55
CA ARG A 126 10.06 38.56 -2.54
C ARG A 126 9.68 39.92 -1.95
N VAL A 127 8.68 39.96 -1.07
CA VAL A 127 8.30 41.20 -0.37
C VAL A 127 9.47 41.68 0.50
N ARG A 128 10.11 40.79 1.26
CA ARG A 128 11.30 41.14 2.08
C ARG A 128 12.46 41.68 1.25
N GLN A 129 12.74 41.06 0.10
CA GLN A 129 13.81 41.52 -0.78
C GLN A 129 13.56 42.93 -1.32
N VAL A 130 12.33 43.22 -1.74
CA VAL A 130 11.96 44.56 -2.22
C VAL A 130 11.97 45.58 -1.07
N GLU A 131 11.54 45.20 0.13
CA GLU A 131 11.64 46.06 1.33
C GLU A 131 13.09 46.43 1.64
N GLN A 132 14.01 45.46 1.56
CA GLN A 132 15.43 45.70 1.77
C GLN A 132 16.00 46.62 0.68
N GLN A 133 15.69 46.35 -0.59
CA GLN A 133 16.13 47.19 -1.71
C GLN A 133 15.62 48.63 -1.58
N GLU A 134 14.37 48.81 -1.13
CA GLU A 134 13.83 50.14 -0.88
C GLU A 134 14.56 50.85 0.27
N ALA A 135 14.88 50.14 1.35
CA ALA A 135 15.64 50.67 2.48
C ALA A 135 17.06 51.11 2.06
N ASP A 136 17.77 50.27 1.31
CA ASP A 136 19.11 50.57 0.79
C ASP A 136 19.06 51.80 -0.14
N THR A 137 18.07 51.87 -1.03
CA THR A 137 17.88 53.00 -1.96
C THR A 137 17.52 54.29 -1.22
N ARG A 138 16.72 54.21 -0.14
CA ARG A 138 16.43 55.35 0.75
C ARG A 138 17.69 55.85 1.45
N GLN A 139 18.55 54.95 1.92
CA GLN A 139 19.81 55.31 2.55
C GLN A 139 20.76 56.04 1.58
N VAL A 140 20.86 55.57 0.33
CA VAL A 140 21.63 56.25 -0.72
C VAL A 140 21.07 57.66 -0.99
N ASN A 141 19.73 57.81 -1.02
CA ASN A 141 19.10 59.12 -1.18
C ASN A 141 19.42 60.07 -0.02
N GLU A 142 19.41 59.58 1.22
CA GLU A 142 19.78 60.37 2.39
C GLU A 142 21.23 60.84 2.33
N GLN A 143 22.17 59.97 1.94
CA GLN A 143 23.57 60.33 1.73
C GLN A 143 23.73 61.42 0.68
N LEU A 144 23.12 61.26 -0.50
CA LEU A 144 23.13 62.26 -1.55
C LEU A 144 22.51 63.58 -1.08
N ARG A 145 21.42 63.53 -0.31
CA ARG A 145 20.77 64.72 0.24
C ARG A 145 21.68 65.47 1.21
N ASP A 146 22.46 64.77 2.02
CA ASP A 146 23.41 65.41 2.94
C ASP A 146 24.61 66.01 2.20
N GLU A 147 25.14 65.34 1.17
CA GLU A 147 26.17 65.91 0.29
C GLU A 147 25.68 67.20 -0.39
N LEU A 148 24.44 67.23 -0.89
CA LEU A 148 23.84 68.43 -1.49
C LEU A 148 23.68 69.57 -0.47
N LYS A 149 23.36 69.27 0.80
CA LYS A 149 23.26 70.29 1.86
C LYS A 149 24.61 70.92 2.18
N GLU A 150 25.67 70.11 2.27
CA GLU A 150 27.02 70.61 2.54
C GLU A 150 27.49 71.58 1.45
N LEU A 151 27.20 71.25 0.20
CA LEU A 151 27.57 72.11 -0.93
C LEU A 151 26.72 73.39 -0.99
N ALA A 152 25.42 73.31 -0.67
CA ALA A 152 24.58 74.50 -0.52
C ALA A 152 25.10 75.43 0.59
N ALA A 153 25.60 74.88 1.70
CA ALA A 153 26.22 75.66 2.77
C ALA A 153 27.54 76.33 2.32
N LEU A 154 28.36 75.64 1.52
CA LEU A 154 29.57 76.24 0.93
C LEU A 154 29.25 77.38 -0.04
N LYS A 155 28.26 77.20 -0.93
CA LYS A 155 27.78 78.26 -1.83
C LYS A 155 27.29 79.50 -1.06
N LEU A 156 26.56 79.29 0.03
CA LEU A 156 26.09 80.38 0.88
C LEU A 156 27.25 81.12 1.58
N ARG A 157 28.24 80.40 2.10
CA ARG A 157 29.44 81.02 2.70
C ARG A 157 30.22 81.85 1.69
N TYR A 158 30.39 81.33 0.47
CA TYR A 158 31.04 82.06 -0.61
C TYR A 158 30.28 83.35 -0.97
N GLY A 159 28.95 83.29 -1.13
CA GLY A 159 28.13 84.48 -1.39
C GLY A 159 28.23 85.55 -0.29
N ILE A 160 28.23 85.15 0.99
CA ILE A 160 28.45 86.09 2.12
C ILE A 160 29.85 86.74 2.04
N LEU A 161 30.87 85.98 1.64
CA LEU A 161 32.23 86.49 1.46
C LEU A 161 32.32 87.48 0.27
N GLU A 162 31.63 87.22 -0.83
CA GLU A 162 31.52 88.16 -1.95
C GLU A 162 30.83 89.48 -1.54
N GLU A 163 29.74 89.40 -0.79
CA GLU A 163 29.03 90.59 -0.29
C GLU A 163 29.89 91.39 0.70
N THR A 164 30.60 90.71 1.61
CA THR A 164 31.45 91.37 2.61
C THR A 164 32.70 92.00 2.00
N THR A 165 33.32 91.36 1.00
CA THR A 165 34.43 91.93 0.22
C THR A 165 33.98 93.16 -0.57
N ALA A 166 32.81 93.11 -1.22
CA ALA A 166 32.23 94.27 -1.91
C ALA A 166 31.95 95.43 -0.93
N ALA A 167 31.38 95.14 0.25
CA ALA A 167 31.12 96.14 1.29
C ALA A 167 32.41 96.73 1.88
N ALA A 168 33.46 95.93 2.04
CA ALA A 168 34.76 96.40 2.50
C ALA A 168 35.47 97.25 1.43
N TYR A 169 35.34 96.89 0.14
CA TYR A 169 35.86 97.69 -0.98
C TYR A 169 35.15 99.04 -1.08
N ALA A 170 33.82 99.07 -0.91
CA ALA A 170 33.04 100.31 -0.86
C ALA A 170 33.48 101.22 0.31
N ARG A 171 33.73 100.65 1.50
CA ARG A 171 34.28 101.38 2.66
C ARG A 171 35.67 101.94 2.37
N LEU A 172 36.53 101.20 1.69
CA LEU A 172 37.85 101.66 1.29
C LEU A 172 37.80 102.77 0.25
N LEU A 173 36.90 102.69 -0.74
CA LEU A 173 36.66 103.78 -1.69
C LEU A 173 36.12 105.05 -1.01
N GLN A 174 35.22 104.90 -0.03
CA GLN A 174 34.76 106.04 0.77
C GLN A 174 35.89 106.67 1.58
N TYR A 175 36.78 105.84 2.16
CA TYR A 175 37.97 106.32 2.85
C TYR A 175 38.92 107.06 1.90
N THR A 176 39.26 106.50 0.73
CA THR A 176 40.15 107.15 -0.24
C THR A 176 39.56 108.46 -0.76
N VAL A 177 38.26 108.49 -1.08
CA VAL A 177 37.56 109.73 -1.47
C VAL A 177 37.55 110.76 -0.33
N SER A 178 37.39 110.33 0.93
CA SER A 178 37.46 111.22 2.09
C SER A 178 38.87 111.79 2.32
N VAL A 179 39.90 110.99 2.03
CA VAL A 179 41.31 111.41 2.02
C VAL A 179 41.60 112.40 0.88
N GLU A 180 41.10 112.15 -0.32
CA GLU A 180 41.29 113.01 -1.50
C GLU A 180 40.51 114.34 -1.37
N ARG A 181 39.33 114.33 -0.77
CA ARG A 181 38.49 115.52 -0.52
C ARG A 181 38.96 116.39 0.65
N CYS A 182 39.97 115.98 1.43
CA CYS A 182 40.59 116.84 2.43
C CYS A 182 41.42 117.95 1.73
N PRO A 183 41.02 119.24 1.80
CA PRO A 183 41.86 120.33 1.33
C PRO A 183 42.93 120.60 2.39
N PHE A 184 44.21 120.42 2.05
CA PHE A 184 45.28 121.10 2.77
C PHE A 184 45.19 122.59 2.43
N SER A 185 44.51 123.35 3.28
CA SER A 185 44.70 124.80 3.40
C SER A 185 45.89 125.04 4.35
N GLU A 186 46.72 126.03 4.05
CA GLU A 186 47.85 126.47 4.90
C GLU A 186 47.42 127.01 6.29
N ARG A 187 46.13 126.97 6.62
CA ARG A 187 45.63 127.04 8.00
C ARG A 187 44.85 125.75 8.30
N GLY A 188 45.23 125.08 9.38
CA GLY A 188 44.86 123.70 9.74
C GLY A 188 43.34 123.39 9.82
N PRO A 189 42.97 122.10 10.01
CA PRO A 189 41.62 121.60 9.75
C PRO A 189 40.59 122.01 10.82
N PRO A 190 39.27 122.06 10.48
CA PRO A 190 38.21 122.33 11.46
C PRO A 190 38.00 121.13 12.39
N ARG A 191 37.77 121.41 13.69
CA ARG A 191 37.63 120.43 14.80
C ARG A 191 36.42 119.46 14.73
N VAL A 192 35.58 119.50 13.70
CA VAL A 192 34.23 118.90 13.77
C VAL A 192 34.10 117.52 13.09
N VAL A 193 35.12 117.02 12.38
CA VAL A 193 35.03 115.69 11.70
C VAL A 193 35.85 114.59 12.41
N TRP A 194 36.60 114.93 13.45
CA TRP A 194 37.47 113.96 14.15
C TRP A 194 36.76 113.10 15.21
N SER A 195 35.56 113.48 15.65
CA SER A 195 34.90 112.88 16.82
C SER A 195 33.90 111.75 16.51
N SER A 196 33.46 111.57 15.25
CA SER A 196 32.42 110.58 14.91
C SER A 196 32.94 109.25 14.34
N LEU A 197 34.22 109.18 13.94
CA LEU A 197 34.79 107.97 13.31
C LEU A 197 35.87 107.26 14.15
N PHE A 198 36.36 107.89 15.23
CA PHE A 198 37.42 107.32 16.07
C PHE A 198 37.09 107.48 17.56
N ARG A 199 36.90 106.36 18.27
CA ARG A 199 36.93 106.33 19.74
C ARG A 199 38.34 106.76 20.20
N PRO A 200 38.46 107.57 21.27
CA PRO A 200 39.74 108.17 21.64
C PRO A 200 40.66 107.16 22.34
N THR A 201 41.64 106.62 21.62
CA THR A 201 42.89 106.16 22.23
C THR A 201 43.96 107.23 22.06
N LYS A 202 44.48 107.70 23.19
CA LYS A 202 45.44 108.80 23.30
C LYS A 202 46.76 108.47 22.58
N VAL A 203 46.95 108.93 21.35
CA VAL A 203 48.28 109.21 20.78
C VAL A 203 48.18 110.40 19.82
N CYS A 204 48.53 111.58 20.32
CA CYS A 204 48.78 112.77 19.50
C CYS A 204 50.18 112.65 18.87
N ARG A 205 50.28 112.16 17.63
CA ARG A 205 51.43 112.40 16.73
C ARG A 205 51.12 111.91 15.30
N SER A 206 50.45 112.74 14.50
CA SER A 206 50.28 112.44 13.07
C SER A 206 49.94 113.68 12.23
N TYR A 207 50.58 114.82 12.49
CA TYR A 207 50.52 115.97 11.55
C TYR A 207 51.53 115.81 10.39
N SER A 208 52.53 114.94 10.52
CA SER A 208 53.62 114.74 9.55
C SER A 208 53.43 113.54 8.62
N ALA A 209 52.52 112.61 8.91
CA ALA A 209 52.28 111.42 8.07
C ALA A 209 51.41 111.72 6.83
N TRP A 210 50.57 112.76 6.89
CA TRP A 210 49.67 113.13 5.78
C TRP A 210 50.34 113.96 4.68
N ARG A 211 51.58 114.44 4.89
CA ARG A 211 52.34 115.23 3.92
C ARG A 211 52.89 114.40 2.76
N ASN A 212 52.90 113.07 2.88
CA ASN A 212 53.55 112.15 1.95
C ASN A 212 52.57 111.27 1.15
N VAL A 213 51.29 111.64 1.06
CA VAL A 213 50.33 110.94 0.19
C VAL A 213 50.37 111.59 -1.21
N PRO A 214 50.79 110.87 -2.28
CA PRO A 214 50.91 111.44 -3.61
C PRO A 214 49.54 111.83 -4.19
N ARG A 215 49.43 113.06 -4.71
CA ARG A 215 48.28 113.51 -5.53
C ARG A 215 48.59 113.25 -7.01
N ALA A 216 47.64 112.61 -7.70
CA ALA A 216 47.55 112.41 -9.15
C ALA A 216 48.42 111.29 -9.78
N SER A 217 47.76 110.20 -10.17
CA SER A 217 48.25 109.23 -11.16
C SER A 217 48.02 109.76 -12.58
N LYS A 218 48.96 110.54 -13.12
CA LYS A 218 49.14 110.61 -14.57
C LYS A 218 49.98 109.41 -14.99
N VAL A 219 49.35 108.45 -15.66
CA VAL A 219 50.03 107.34 -16.33
C VAL A 219 50.88 107.93 -17.46
N THR A 220 52.17 108.07 -17.23
CA THR A 220 53.17 108.01 -18.30
C THR A 220 53.77 106.62 -18.29
N ARG A 221 53.42 105.83 -19.31
CA ARG A 221 54.21 104.67 -19.76
C ARG A 221 55.66 105.15 -19.90
N ASP A 222 56.61 104.28 -19.54
CA ASP A 222 58.05 104.42 -19.74
C ASP A 222 58.85 105.12 -18.61
N LYS A 223 58.93 104.46 -17.44
CA LYS A 223 60.14 104.39 -16.58
C LYS A 223 59.93 103.43 -15.39
N PRO A 224 60.91 102.56 -15.05
CA PRO A 224 60.81 101.70 -13.88
C PRO A 224 61.06 102.52 -12.60
N LEU A 225 60.17 102.39 -11.61
CA LEU A 225 60.32 103.02 -10.30
C LEU A 225 61.34 102.24 -9.43
N PRO A 226 62.21 102.92 -8.65
CA PRO A 226 63.17 102.27 -7.76
C PRO A 226 62.46 101.62 -6.56
N ALA A 227 62.88 100.41 -6.22
CA ALA A 227 62.34 99.64 -5.09
C ALA A 227 62.55 100.39 -3.76
N ALA A 228 61.46 100.80 -3.12
CA ALA A 228 61.45 101.29 -1.76
C ALA A 228 61.88 100.17 -0.80
N LYS A 229 62.95 100.40 -0.04
CA LYS A 229 63.44 99.49 1.00
C LYS A 229 62.53 99.60 2.23
N SER A 230 61.96 98.45 2.60
CA SER A 230 61.05 98.18 3.73
C SER A 230 59.56 98.46 3.47
N PRO A 231 58.69 97.42 3.45
CA PRO A 231 57.26 97.60 3.28
C PRO A 231 56.66 98.09 4.61
N CYS A 232 56.00 99.25 4.58
CA CYS A 232 55.11 99.64 5.68
C CYS A 232 53.98 98.60 5.80
N PRO A 233 53.56 98.20 7.02
CA PRO A 233 52.43 97.31 7.18
C PRO A 233 51.19 97.95 6.50
N PRO A 234 50.41 97.16 5.73
CA PRO A 234 49.22 97.66 5.09
C PRO A 234 48.24 98.22 6.13
N HIS A 235 47.46 99.23 5.74
CA HIS A 235 46.40 99.76 6.59
C HIS A 235 45.46 98.61 7.01
N PRO A 236 44.91 98.58 8.24
CA PRO A 236 44.09 97.46 8.73
C PRO A 236 42.95 97.07 7.76
N LEU A 237 42.26 98.06 7.19
CA LEU A 237 41.22 97.84 6.16
C LEU A 237 41.74 97.15 4.89
N THR A 238 43.00 97.40 4.51
CA THR A 238 43.66 96.76 3.36
C THR A 238 44.08 95.33 3.69
N GLN A 239 44.50 95.06 4.94
CA GLN A 239 44.81 93.70 5.39
C GLN A 239 43.54 92.84 5.50
N ASP A 240 42.44 93.39 6.02
CA ASP A 240 41.16 92.70 6.12
C ASP A 240 40.61 92.35 4.72
N LEU A 241 40.75 93.26 3.75
CA LEU A 241 40.43 92.96 2.35
C LEU A 241 41.29 91.86 1.75
N LEU A 242 42.61 91.91 1.96
CA LEU A 242 43.51 90.87 1.44
C LEU A 242 43.18 89.50 2.01
N ASN A 243 42.86 89.42 3.30
CA ASN A 243 42.44 88.18 3.95
C ASN A 243 41.11 87.68 3.37
N ALA A 244 40.12 88.56 3.20
CA ALA A 244 38.83 88.21 2.63
C ALA A 244 38.94 87.79 1.13
N CYS A 245 39.82 88.43 0.35
CA CYS A 245 40.11 88.02 -1.02
C CYS A 245 40.79 86.64 -1.07
N ASN A 246 41.78 86.38 -0.20
CA ASN A 246 42.44 85.07 -0.14
C ASN A 246 41.45 83.95 0.27
N GLU A 247 40.55 84.22 1.21
CA GLU A 247 39.48 83.29 1.60
C GLU A 247 38.45 83.09 0.47
N SER A 248 38.08 84.16 -0.24
CA SER A 248 37.22 84.09 -1.43
C SER A 248 37.85 83.25 -2.54
N ASP A 249 39.13 83.46 -2.87
CA ASP A 249 39.83 82.71 -3.90
C ASP A 249 39.93 81.22 -3.54
N ARG A 250 40.18 80.93 -2.25
CA ARG A 250 40.20 79.55 -1.75
C ARG A 250 38.83 78.89 -1.87
N LEU A 251 37.75 79.53 -1.41
CA LEU A 251 36.40 78.99 -1.52
C LEU A 251 35.94 78.87 -2.98
N HIS A 252 36.35 79.79 -3.86
CA HIS A 252 36.07 79.73 -5.29
C HIS A 252 36.72 78.50 -5.93
N GLN A 253 37.98 78.21 -5.58
CA GLN A 253 38.68 77.02 -6.05
C GLN A 253 38.04 75.73 -5.51
N GLU A 254 37.68 75.70 -4.22
CA GLU A 254 36.95 74.58 -3.61
C GLU A 254 35.58 74.35 -4.29
N LEU A 255 34.82 75.41 -4.59
CA LEU A 255 33.56 75.32 -5.33
C LEU A 255 33.76 74.81 -6.76
N LYS A 256 34.81 75.26 -7.45
CA LYS A 256 35.13 74.83 -8.82
C LYS A 256 35.47 73.34 -8.91
N GLU A 257 36.16 72.80 -7.90
CA GLU A 257 36.48 71.37 -7.82
C GLU A 257 35.27 70.52 -7.42
N LEU A 258 34.34 71.07 -6.61
CA LEU A 258 33.15 70.36 -6.15
C LEU A 258 31.95 70.44 -7.11
N GLN A 259 31.89 71.42 -8.02
CA GLN A 259 30.79 71.58 -8.97
C GLN A 259 30.50 70.34 -9.84
N PRO A 260 31.47 69.64 -10.48
CA PRO A 260 31.15 68.44 -11.24
C PRO A 260 30.65 67.28 -10.37
N ARG A 261 31.07 67.22 -9.10
CA ARG A 261 30.55 66.24 -8.13
C ARG A 261 29.10 66.56 -7.76
N LEU A 262 28.73 67.84 -7.69
CA LEU A 262 27.35 68.28 -7.49
C LEU A 262 26.46 67.82 -8.63
N ASP A 263 26.83 68.14 -9.87
CA ASP A 263 26.01 67.84 -11.04
C ASP A 263 25.81 66.32 -11.17
N ALA A 264 26.83 65.53 -10.81
CA ALA A 264 26.75 64.08 -10.69
C ALA A 264 25.86 63.61 -9.53
N ALA A 265 25.93 64.24 -8.35
CA ALA A 265 25.10 63.91 -7.20
C ALA A 265 23.62 64.27 -7.42
N GLU A 266 23.32 65.38 -8.09
CA GLU A 266 21.97 65.80 -8.47
C GLU A 266 21.37 64.83 -9.50
N SER A 267 22.13 64.51 -10.55
CA SER A 267 21.71 63.51 -11.55
C SER A 267 21.50 62.12 -10.92
N SER A 268 22.41 61.72 -10.03
CA SER A 268 22.31 60.46 -9.27
C SER A 268 21.07 60.45 -8.37
N ARG A 269 20.78 61.56 -7.68
CA ARG A 269 19.60 61.67 -6.82
C ARG A 269 18.31 61.58 -7.60
N ASP A 270 18.23 62.17 -8.79
CA ASP A 270 17.04 62.06 -9.65
C ASP A 270 16.82 60.60 -10.09
N THR A 271 17.89 59.88 -10.45
CA THR A 271 17.79 58.45 -10.77
C THR A 271 17.37 57.61 -9.55
N VAL A 272 17.95 57.87 -8.38
CA VAL A 272 17.61 57.18 -7.12
C VAL A 272 16.16 57.45 -6.72
N LEU A 273 15.66 58.67 -6.90
CA LEU A 273 14.26 59.02 -6.63
C LEU A 273 13.30 58.28 -7.57
N GLN A 274 13.66 58.16 -8.85
CA GLN A 274 12.88 57.41 -9.83
C GLN A 274 12.87 55.91 -9.51
N ASP A 275 14.00 55.34 -9.12
CA ASP A 275 14.12 53.94 -8.72
C ASP A 275 13.33 53.66 -7.44
N LEU A 276 13.40 54.56 -6.46
CA LEU A 276 12.65 54.46 -5.21
C LEU A 276 11.13 54.52 -5.45
N PHE A 277 10.67 55.37 -6.37
CA PHE A 277 9.26 55.40 -6.78
C PHE A 277 8.83 54.07 -7.42
N GLN A 278 9.65 53.50 -8.32
CA GLN A 278 9.36 52.21 -8.94
C GLN A 278 9.37 51.06 -7.91
N LEU A 279 10.30 51.07 -6.96
CA LEU A 279 10.37 50.08 -5.88
C LEU A 279 9.15 50.18 -4.96
N GLN A 280 8.70 51.38 -4.62
CA GLN A 280 7.47 51.60 -3.85
C GLN A 280 6.23 51.06 -4.55
N GLN A 281 6.12 51.29 -5.85
CA GLN A 281 5.00 50.76 -6.64
C GLN A 281 5.04 49.23 -6.68
N LYS A 282 6.21 48.64 -6.97
CA LYS A 282 6.41 47.18 -6.95
C LYS A 282 6.12 46.58 -5.58
N HIS A 283 6.54 47.24 -4.50
CA HIS A 283 6.29 46.81 -3.12
C HIS A 283 4.80 46.82 -2.80
N ALA A 284 4.07 47.87 -3.19
CA ALA A 284 2.64 47.98 -2.99
C ALA A 284 1.86 46.88 -3.74
N ASP A 285 2.23 46.60 -4.98
CA ASP A 285 1.60 45.55 -5.79
C ASP A 285 1.93 44.15 -5.25
N LEU A 286 3.18 43.91 -4.86
CA LEU A 286 3.59 42.66 -4.21
C LEU A 286 2.88 42.47 -2.87
N ARG A 287 2.74 43.50 -2.04
CA ARG A 287 1.98 43.43 -0.79
C ARG A 287 0.52 43.07 -1.01
N LYS A 288 -0.16 43.71 -1.98
CA LYS A 288 -1.55 43.35 -2.32
C LYS A 288 -1.65 41.88 -2.72
N SER A 289 -0.77 41.44 -3.62
CA SER A 289 -0.74 40.04 -4.05
C SER A 289 -0.44 39.06 -2.90
N HIS A 290 0.44 39.44 -1.98
CA HIS A 290 0.78 38.65 -0.80
C HIS A 290 -0.40 38.56 0.17
N THR A 291 -1.10 39.67 0.43
CA THR A 291 -2.30 39.68 1.29
C THR A 291 -3.45 38.85 0.71
N ASP A 292 -3.62 38.86 -0.61
CA ASP A 292 -4.62 38.00 -1.27
C ASP A 292 -4.22 36.53 -1.15
N LEU A 293 -2.95 36.20 -1.39
CA LEU A 293 -2.41 34.85 -1.21
C LEU A 293 -2.53 34.37 0.25
N GLU A 294 -2.27 35.23 1.23
CA GLU A 294 -2.42 34.94 2.66
C GLU A 294 -3.88 34.58 2.99
N ARG A 295 -4.83 35.36 2.48
CA ARG A 295 -6.27 35.09 2.65
C ARG A 295 -6.67 33.76 2.02
N TYR A 296 -6.23 33.49 0.78
CA TYR A 296 -6.51 32.22 0.12
C TYR A 296 -5.88 31.04 0.87
N TYR A 297 -4.61 31.15 1.25
CA TYR A 297 -3.91 30.13 2.00
C TYR A 297 -4.60 29.83 3.34
N ALA A 298 -5.02 30.86 4.09
CA ALA A 298 -5.75 30.70 5.34
C ALA A 298 -7.10 29.96 5.16
N GLN A 299 -7.86 30.30 4.11
CA GLN A 299 -9.11 29.62 3.78
C GLN A 299 -8.88 28.14 3.43
N TRP A 300 -7.88 27.86 2.59
CA TRP A 300 -7.54 26.48 2.19
C TRP A 300 -7.01 25.65 3.34
N LYS A 301 -6.20 26.25 4.21
CA LYS A 301 -5.72 25.60 5.44
C LYS A 301 -6.88 25.22 6.36
N ALA A 302 -7.82 26.14 6.58
CA ALA A 302 -9.02 25.86 7.36
C ALA A 302 -9.85 24.71 6.73
N ARG A 303 -10.04 24.73 5.41
CA ARG A 303 -10.77 23.65 4.71
C ARG A 303 -10.04 22.30 4.80
N ALA A 304 -8.72 22.29 4.70
CA ALA A 304 -7.93 21.09 4.87
C ALA A 304 -8.05 20.53 6.30
N GLU A 305 -8.01 21.39 7.31
CA GLU A 305 -8.26 21.00 8.71
C GLU A 305 -9.68 20.45 8.93
N ASP A 306 -10.69 21.01 8.25
CA ASP A 306 -12.06 20.48 8.29
C ASP A 306 -12.13 19.08 7.67
N LEU A 307 -11.53 18.88 6.49
CA LEU A 307 -11.44 17.57 5.83
C LEU A 307 -10.65 16.55 6.66
N ASP A 308 -9.63 17.00 7.38
CA ASP A 308 -8.89 16.21 8.36
C ASP A 308 -9.79 15.73 9.50
N ARG A 309 -10.62 16.64 10.04
CA ARG A 309 -11.58 16.32 11.11
C ARG A 309 -12.67 15.38 10.61
N GLU A 310 -13.23 15.63 9.43
CA GLU A 310 -14.19 14.74 8.77
C GLU A 310 -13.60 13.34 8.56
N ASN A 311 -12.36 13.23 8.09
CA ASN A 311 -11.71 11.93 7.86
C ASN A 311 -11.43 11.18 9.17
N ARG A 312 -10.95 11.87 10.23
CA ARG A 312 -10.81 11.27 11.57
C ARG A 312 -12.15 10.79 12.11
N GLN A 313 -13.24 11.52 11.85
CA GLN A 313 -14.58 11.12 12.26
C GLN A 313 -15.05 9.89 11.49
N LEU A 314 -14.92 9.87 10.17
CA LEU A 314 -15.23 8.70 9.34
C LEU A 314 -14.46 7.46 9.78
N GLN A 315 -13.17 7.63 10.11
CA GLN A 315 -12.34 6.53 10.57
C GLN A 315 -12.78 6.00 11.94
N ARG A 316 -13.18 6.88 12.86
CA ARG A 316 -13.83 6.47 14.11
C ARG A 316 -15.14 5.76 13.84
N ASP A 317 -16.00 6.28 12.96
CA ASP A 317 -17.30 5.69 12.65
C ASP A 317 -17.14 4.30 12.02
N LEU A 318 -16.12 4.11 11.18
CA LEU A 318 -15.73 2.82 10.63
C LEU A 318 -15.21 1.86 11.68
N ASP A 319 -14.38 2.32 12.63
CA ASP A 319 -13.93 1.50 13.74
C ASP A 319 -15.10 1.11 14.65
N HIS A 320 -16.05 2.02 14.89
CA HIS A 320 -17.29 1.71 15.60
C HIS A 320 -18.14 0.71 14.82
N ALA A 321 -18.31 0.89 13.50
CA ALA A 321 -19.04 -0.04 12.65
C ALA A 321 -18.38 -1.42 12.66
N ARG A 322 -17.04 -1.50 12.57
CA ARG A 322 -16.27 -2.75 12.70
C ARG A 322 -16.49 -3.41 14.04
N ARG A 323 -16.36 -2.68 15.16
CA ARG A 323 -16.64 -3.22 16.51
C ARG A 323 -18.08 -3.68 16.67
N ARG A 324 -19.05 -2.94 16.12
CA ARG A 324 -20.47 -3.35 16.09
C ARG A 324 -20.68 -4.60 15.24
N LEU A 325 -19.95 -4.74 14.13
CA LEU A 325 -20.02 -5.91 13.26
C LEU A 325 -19.38 -7.13 13.94
N ASP A 326 -18.22 -6.97 14.57
CA ASP A 326 -17.55 -8.01 15.36
C ASP A 326 -18.37 -8.42 16.58
N GLY A 327 -19.03 -7.46 17.23
CA GLY A 327 -19.96 -7.68 18.33
C GLY A 327 -21.36 -8.11 17.90
N SER A 328 -21.68 -8.07 16.60
CA SER A 328 -23.03 -8.36 16.10
C SER A 328 -23.41 -9.82 16.35
N VAL A 329 -24.72 -10.04 16.50
CA VAL A 329 -25.30 -11.38 16.63
C VAL A 329 -24.80 -12.28 15.49
N LEU A 330 -24.76 -11.77 14.26
CA LEU A 330 -24.27 -12.52 13.09
C LEU A 330 -22.79 -12.92 13.18
N SER A 331 -21.91 -12.07 13.71
CA SER A 331 -20.48 -12.40 13.87
C SER A 331 -20.24 -13.34 15.05
N GLN A 332 -20.97 -13.17 16.15
CA GLN A 332 -20.97 -14.12 17.26
C GLN A 332 -21.52 -15.49 16.82
N GLU A 333 -22.60 -15.50 16.04
CA GLU A 333 -23.21 -16.68 15.47
C GLU A 333 -22.30 -17.33 14.44
N ASN A 334 -21.56 -16.56 13.62
CA ASN A 334 -20.53 -17.13 12.74
C ASN A 334 -19.41 -17.80 13.55
N ARG A 335 -18.93 -17.18 14.64
CA ARG A 335 -17.93 -17.77 15.54
C ARG A 335 -18.45 -19.02 16.24
N ARG A 336 -19.72 -19.01 16.65
CA ARG A 336 -20.41 -20.16 17.24
C ARG A 336 -20.55 -21.29 16.23
N LEU A 337 -21.06 -21.01 15.03
CA LEU A 337 -21.19 -21.97 13.94
C LEU A 337 -19.83 -22.56 13.54
N ARG A 338 -18.75 -21.78 13.52
CA ARG A 338 -17.39 -22.31 13.32
C ARG A 338 -17.03 -23.33 14.39
N ARG A 339 -17.22 -22.99 15.66
CA ARG A 339 -16.94 -23.91 16.78
C ARG A 339 -17.80 -25.17 16.73
N GLU A 340 -19.09 -25.03 16.44
CA GLU A 340 -20.01 -26.16 16.31
C GLU A 340 -19.65 -27.05 15.11
N LEU A 341 -19.20 -26.46 14.00
CA LEU A 341 -18.75 -27.17 12.81
C LEU A 341 -17.39 -27.86 13.04
N ASP A 342 -16.47 -27.23 13.76
CA ASP A 342 -15.19 -27.83 14.17
C ASP A 342 -15.41 -28.96 15.18
N GLN A 343 -16.34 -28.81 16.12
CA GLN A 343 -16.75 -29.88 17.03
C GLN A 343 -17.44 -31.02 16.28
N ALA A 344 -18.29 -30.73 15.30
CA ALA A 344 -18.91 -31.74 14.47
C ALA A 344 -17.89 -32.48 13.59
N ARG A 345 -16.86 -31.78 13.09
CA ARG A 345 -15.69 -32.39 12.41
C ARG A 345 -14.92 -33.30 13.35
N GLN A 346 -14.57 -32.85 14.55
CA GLN A 346 -13.87 -33.68 15.55
C GLN A 346 -14.70 -34.91 15.99
N ARG A 347 -16.03 -34.75 16.09
CA ARG A 347 -16.96 -35.85 16.35
C ARG A 347 -17.13 -36.81 15.17
N LEU A 348 -16.77 -36.39 13.96
CA LEU A 348 -16.66 -37.29 12.80
C LEU A 348 -15.28 -37.95 12.80
N ASP A 349 -14.20 -37.22 13.08
CA ASP A 349 -12.82 -37.73 13.07
C ASP A 349 -12.57 -38.81 14.15
N GLY A 350 -13.18 -38.70 15.33
CA GLY A 350 -13.05 -39.70 16.40
C GLY A 350 -13.58 -41.11 16.04
N PRO A 351 -14.86 -41.26 15.66
CA PRO A 351 -15.40 -42.53 15.21
C PRO A 351 -14.90 -42.93 13.82
N VAL A 352 -14.57 -42.01 12.90
CA VAL A 352 -13.98 -42.36 11.61
C VAL A 352 -12.57 -42.89 11.77
N ALA A 353 -11.70 -42.30 12.61
CA ALA A 353 -10.36 -42.86 12.85
C ALA A 353 -10.38 -44.20 13.60
N ALA A 354 -11.33 -44.41 14.53
CA ALA A 354 -11.51 -45.68 15.24
C ALA A 354 -12.12 -46.76 14.33
N VAL A 355 -13.11 -46.40 13.51
CA VAL A 355 -13.70 -47.28 12.50
C VAL A 355 -12.70 -47.55 11.38
N ASP A 356 -11.84 -46.62 10.97
CA ASP A 356 -10.82 -46.83 9.94
C ASP A 356 -9.64 -47.68 10.45
N LEU A 357 -9.25 -47.58 11.73
CA LEU A 357 -8.24 -48.47 12.32
C LEU A 357 -8.79 -49.88 12.57
N GLN A 358 -10.05 -50.00 12.99
CA GLN A 358 -10.71 -51.27 13.20
C GLN A 358 -11.15 -51.91 11.88
N ALA A 359 -11.58 -51.12 10.90
CA ALA A 359 -11.81 -51.52 9.52
C ALA A 359 -10.49 -51.86 8.85
N ALA A 360 -9.37 -51.16 9.03
CA ALA A 360 -8.08 -51.60 8.47
C ALA A 360 -7.57 -52.88 9.13
N ARG A 361 -7.73 -53.04 10.46
CA ARG A 361 -7.36 -54.27 11.19
C ARG A 361 -8.24 -55.46 10.85
N LEU A 362 -9.52 -55.26 10.49
CA LEU A 362 -10.44 -56.32 10.10
C LEU A 362 -10.47 -56.50 8.57
N GLU A 363 -10.36 -55.46 7.76
CA GLU A 363 -10.36 -55.52 6.29
C GLU A 363 -9.11 -56.17 5.72
N ILE A 364 -7.93 -56.06 6.33
CA ILE A 364 -6.75 -56.76 5.79
C ILE A 364 -6.91 -58.30 5.93
N PRO A 365 -7.26 -58.86 7.11
CA PRO A 365 -7.55 -60.29 7.22
C PRO A 365 -8.88 -60.68 6.58
N VAL A 366 -9.95 -59.87 6.66
CA VAL A 366 -11.24 -60.18 6.02
C VAL A 366 -11.16 -60.03 4.51
N ARG A 367 -10.40 -59.10 3.91
CA ARG A 367 -10.14 -59.10 2.46
C ARG A 367 -9.23 -60.25 2.08
N GLY A 368 -8.23 -60.60 2.88
CA GLY A 368 -7.39 -61.79 2.64
C GLY A 368 -8.21 -63.09 2.69
N GLU A 369 -9.06 -63.25 3.70
CA GLU A 369 -9.96 -64.39 3.89
C GLU A 369 -11.09 -64.38 2.86
N LYS A 370 -11.64 -63.22 2.50
CA LYS A 370 -12.70 -63.10 1.48
C LYS A 370 -12.15 -63.22 0.07
N ILE A 371 -10.90 -62.82 -0.19
CA ILE A 371 -10.19 -63.13 -1.44
C ILE A 371 -9.86 -64.62 -1.48
N ALA A 372 -9.32 -65.21 -0.41
CA ALA A 372 -9.07 -66.65 -0.34
C ALA A 372 -10.37 -67.48 -0.40
N GLU A 373 -11.47 -66.98 0.16
CA GLU A 373 -12.79 -67.58 0.09
C GLU A 373 -13.43 -67.37 -1.27
N LEU A 374 -13.26 -66.22 -1.91
CA LEU A 374 -13.64 -66.00 -3.31
C LEU A 374 -12.81 -66.86 -4.25
N GLU A 375 -11.52 -67.03 -4.03
CA GLU A 375 -10.64 -67.93 -4.79
C GLU A 375 -11.01 -69.39 -4.55
N ARG A 376 -11.32 -69.79 -3.32
CA ARG A 376 -11.86 -71.13 -3.01
C ARG A 376 -13.24 -71.34 -3.60
N LEU A 377 -14.12 -70.34 -3.60
CA LEU A 377 -15.45 -70.39 -4.19
C LEU A 377 -15.37 -70.37 -5.70
N LEU A 378 -14.42 -69.66 -6.29
CA LEU A 378 -14.16 -69.62 -7.74
C LEU A 378 -13.51 -70.93 -8.18
N ALA A 379 -12.59 -71.50 -7.40
CA ALA A 379 -12.05 -72.85 -7.61
C ALA A 379 -13.15 -73.91 -7.48
N LYS A 380 -13.99 -73.84 -6.42
CA LYS A 380 -15.16 -74.70 -6.27
C LYS A 380 -16.18 -74.48 -7.39
N ALA A 381 -16.41 -73.26 -7.86
CA ALA A 381 -17.33 -72.96 -8.94
C ALA A 381 -16.78 -73.45 -10.28
N ASN A 382 -15.47 -73.33 -10.51
CA ASN A 382 -14.79 -73.86 -11.69
C ASN A 382 -14.75 -75.39 -11.66
N GLU A 383 -14.53 -75.99 -10.49
CA GLU A 383 -14.61 -77.43 -10.31
C GLU A 383 -16.05 -77.92 -10.45
N ARG A 384 -17.04 -77.17 -9.95
CA ARG A 384 -18.46 -77.46 -10.12
C ARG A 384 -18.90 -77.23 -11.56
N ARG A 385 -18.31 -76.27 -12.28
CA ARG A 385 -18.51 -76.05 -13.72
C ARG A 385 -17.86 -77.17 -14.53
N ALA A 386 -16.68 -77.65 -14.14
CA ALA A 386 -16.04 -78.82 -14.75
C ALA A 386 -16.81 -80.11 -14.43
N GLN A 387 -17.32 -80.27 -13.21
CA GLN A 387 -18.20 -81.36 -12.83
C GLN A 387 -19.53 -81.27 -13.58
N LEU A 388 -20.12 -80.09 -13.72
CA LEU A 388 -21.32 -79.86 -14.53
C LEU A 388 -21.04 -80.13 -16.00
N HIS A 389 -19.88 -79.77 -16.54
CA HIS A 389 -19.50 -80.15 -17.91
C HIS A 389 -19.35 -81.67 -18.05
N ARG A 390 -18.68 -82.35 -17.11
CA ARG A 390 -18.56 -83.82 -17.12
C ARG A 390 -19.90 -84.52 -16.90
N VAL A 391 -20.76 -83.97 -16.04
CA VAL A 391 -22.12 -84.48 -15.82
C VAL A 391 -22.93 -84.23 -17.07
N HIS A 392 -22.88 -83.03 -17.65
CA HIS A 392 -23.55 -82.68 -18.89
C HIS A 392 -23.12 -83.63 -20.01
N GLU A 393 -21.82 -83.81 -20.23
CA GLU A 393 -21.25 -84.73 -21.21
C GLU A 393 -21.70 -86.17 -20.95
N ARG A 394 -21.58 -86.69 -19.71
CA ARG A 394 -22.10 -88.01 -19.34
C ARG A 394 -23.61 -88.13 -19.51
N THR A 395 -24.36 -87.06 -19.29
CA THR A 395 -25.82 -87.06 -19.41
C THR A 395 -26.24 -86.97 -20.86
N VAL A 396 -25.49 -86.26 -21.71
CA VAL A 396 -25.63 -86.24 -23.17
C VAL A 396 -25.29 -87.63 -23.72
N ASP A 397 -24.18 -88.24 -23.30
CA ASP A 397 -23.80 -89.60 -23.70
C ASP A 397 -24.82 -90.65 -23.26
N LYS A 398 -25.33 -90.55 -22.02
CA LYS A 398 -26.41 -91.40 -21.51
C LYS A 398 -27.71 -91.17 -22.26
N LEU A 399 -28.04 -89.91 -22.57
CA LEU A 399 -29.22 -89.57 -23.37
C LEU A 399 -29.11 -90.10 -24.78
N ASP A 400 -27.93 -90.05 -25.39
CA ASP A 400 -27.69 -90.59 -26.71
C ASP A 400 -27.72 -92.12 -26.71
N SER A 401 -27.17 -92.76 -25.67
CA SER A 401 -27.28 -94.21 -25.46
C SER A 401 -28.72 -94.65 -25.21
N ALA A 402 -29.45 -93.92 -24.36
CA ALA A 402 -30.87 -94.10 -24.09
C ALA A 402 -31.71 -93.89 -25.36
N ASN A 403 -31.41 -92.87 -26.16
CA ASN A 403 -32.10 -92.61 -27.42
C ASN A 403 -31.82 -93.73 -28.43
N ARG A 404 -30.58 -94.22 -28.55
CA ARG A 404 -30.25 -95.37 -29.41
C ARG A 404 -30.96 -96.64 -28.96
N THR A 405 -31.02 -96.92 -27.66
CA THR A 405 -31.73 -98.08 -27.12
C THR A 405 -33.24 -97.95 -27.26
N VAL A 406 -33.84 -96.78 -27.03
CA VAL A 406 -35.27 -96.51 -27.30
C VAL A 406 -35.58 -96.64 -28.79
N GLN A 407 -34.69 -96.18 -29.68
CA GLN A 407 -34.85 -96.36 -31.13
C GLN A 407 -34.77 -97.85 -31.52
N GLY A 408 -33.81 -98.60 -30.96
CA GLY A 408 -33.69 -100.05 -31.14
C GLY A 408 -34.93 -100.79 -30.65
N LEU A 409 -35.37 -100.52 -29.41
CA LEU A 409 -36.59 -101.10 -28.84
C LEU A 409 -37.84 -100.70 -29.64
N ARG A 410 -37.94 -99.47 -30.14
CA ARG A 410 -39.04 -99.07 -31.04
C ARG A 410 -39.02 -99.87 -32.33
N HIS A 411 -37.84 -100.15 -32.88
CA HIS A 411 -37.68 -100.98 -34.07
C HIS A 411 -38.04 -102.46 -33.80
N ASP A 412 -37.62 -103.00 -32.66
CA ASP A 412 -37.95 -104.34 -32.21
C ASP A 412 -39.45 -104.49 -31.91
N LEU A 413 -40.06 -103.50 -31.25
CA LEU A 413 -41.50 -103.39 -31.02
C LEU A 413 -42.26 -103.36 -32.34
N TYR A 414 -41.78 -102.58 -33.31
CA TYR A 414 -42.37 -102.53 -34.65
C TYR A 414 -42.26 -103.88 -35.38
N SER A 415 -41.15 -104.60 -35.20
CA SER A 415 -40.93 -105.95 -35.76
C SER A 415 -41.75 -107.04 -35.07
N LEU A 416 -41.88 -107.01 -33.74
CA LEU A 416 -42.69 -107.93 -32.95
C LEU A 416 -44.19 -107.75 -33.24
N ARG A 417 -44.65 -106.50 -33.36
CA ARG A 417 -46.05 -106.18 -33.71
C ARG A 417 -46.41 -106.62 -35.13
N ARG A 418 -45.42 -106.78 -36.02
CA ARG A 418 -45.56 -107.29 -37.39
C ARG A 418 -45.22 -108.78 -37.51
N GLY A 419 -44.83 -109.44 -36.42
CA GLY A 419 -44.41 -110.83 -36.41
C GLY A 419 -45.58 -111.77 -36.74
N ARG A 420 -45.33 -112.73 -37.64
CA ARG A 420 -46.25 -113.76 -38.18
C ARG A 420 -46.98 -114.64 -37.14
N HIS A 421 -46.91 -114.31 -35.85
CA HIS A 421 -47.49 -115.07 -34.75
C HIS A 421 -48.99 -114.87 -34.63
N THR A 422 -49.53 -113.65 -34.78
CA THR A 422 -50.98 -113.40 -34.77
C THR A 422 -51.68 -114.12 -35.91
N ASP A 423 -51.10 -114.06 -37.11
CA ASP A 423 -51.65 -114.68 -38.31
C ASP A 423 -51.56 -116.21 -38.25
N ARG A 424 -50.45 -116.76 -37.73
CA ARG A 424 -50.31 -118.21 -37.50
C ARG A 424 -51.22 -118.75 -36.40
N LEU A 425 -51.47 -117.98 -35.34
CA LEU A 425 -52.36 -118.37 -34.24
C LEU A 425 -53.83 -118.38 -34.72
N GLN A 426 -54.24 -117.41 -35.53
CA GLN A 426 -55.55 -117.40 -36.18
C GLN A 426 -55.70 -118.52 -37.22
N ALA A 427 -54.68 -118.79 -38.05
CA ALA A 427 -54.71 -119.88 -39.04
C ALA A 427 -54.77 -121.27 -38.37
N ALA A 428 -53.98 -121.50 -37.32
CA ALA A 428 -54.00 -122.75 -36.58
C ALA A 428 -55.31 -122.93 -35.76
N GLN A 429 -55.90 -121.85 -35.24
CA GLN A 429 -57.24 -121.90 -34.62
C GLN A 429 -58.32 -122.33 -35.61
N ARG A 430 -58.29 -121.78 -36.84
CA ARG A 430 -59.23 -122.17 -37.90
C ARG A 430 -59.07 -123.64 -38.31
N GLN A 431 -57.83 -124.11 -38.49
CA GLN A 431 -57.55 -125.51 -38.83
C GLN A 431 -57.98 -126.51 -37.73
N ILE A 432 -57.80 -126.17 -36.45
CA ILE A 432 -58.30 -127.01 -35.35
C ILE A 432 -59.83 -127.03 -35.34
N GLN A 433 -60.51 -125.91 -35.60
CA GLN A 433 -61.97 -125.85 -35.71
C GLN A 433 -62.50 -126.71 -36.87
N GLU A 434 -61.88 -126.62 -38.05
CA GLU A 434 -62.21 -127.44 -39.23
C GLU A 434 -62.04 -128.95 -38.95
N LEU A 435 -60.91 -129.36 -38.37
CA LEU A 435 -60.67 -130.78 -38.04
C LEU A 435 -61.56 -131.30 -36.90
N THR A 436 -61.98 -130.45 -35.97
CA THR A 436 -62.92 -130.82 -34.90
C THR A 436 -64.32 -131.07 -35.48
N GLN A 437 -64.76 -130.23 -36.42
CA GLN A 437 -66.01 -130.44 -37.16
C GLN A 437 -65.97 -131.71 -38.03
N GLU A 438 -64.82 -132.01 -38.66
CA GLU A 438 -64.63 -133.26 -39.40
C GLU A 438 -64.73 -134.51 -38.48
N LEU A 439 -64.15 -134.46 -37.27
CA LEU A 439 -64.26 -135.53 -36.27
C LEU A 439 -65.70 -135.75 -35.78
N ASP A 440 -66.46 -134.66 -35.56
CA ASP A 440 -67.88 -134.74 -35.17
C ASP A 440 -68.75 -135.37 -36.28
N SER A 441 -68.36 -135.22 -37.55
CA SER A 441 -69.05 -135.83 -38.70
C SER A 441 -68.72 -137.32 -38.95
N LEU A 442 -67.66 -137.86 -38.34
CA LEU A 442 -67.15 -139.22 -38.57
C LEU A 442 -67.64 -140.27 -37.54
N HIS A 443 -68.63 -139.93 -36.70
CA HIS A 443 -69.23 -140.83 -35.70
C HIS A 443 -70.19 -141.86 -36.31
N GLY A 444 -69.65 -142.80 -37.11
CA GLY A 444 -70.32 -144.00 -37.60
C GLY A 444 -69.28 -145.09 -37.87
N ASP A 445 -69.61 -146.35 -37.54
CA ASP A 445 -68.72 -147.50 -37.24
C ASP A 445 -67.60 -147.90 -38.25
N SER A 446 -67.32 -147.11 -39.29
CA SER A 446 -66.37 -147.39 -40.37
C SER A 446 -65.02 -146.63 -40.28
N GLY A 447 -64.67 -146.06 -39.11
CA GLY A 447 -63.66 -144.97 -39.06
C GLY A 447 -62.57 -145.00 -37.99
N ARG A 448 -62.42 -146.06 -37.17
CA ARG A 448 -61.57 -146.01 -35.94
C ARG A 448 -60.10 -145.61 -36.18
N VAL A 449 -59.47 -146.03 -37.28
CA VAL A 449 -58.06 -145.70 -37.58
C VAL A 449 -57.89 -144.27 -38.12
N ARG A 450 -58.86 -143.76 -38.88
CA ARG A 450 -58.86 -142.36 -39.38
C ARG A 450 -59.18 -141.38 -38.27
N SER A 451 -60.13 -141.71 -37.38
CA SER A 451 -60.45 -140.93 -36.16
C SER A 451 -59.21 -140.79 -35.27
N GLN A 452 -58.52 -141.89 -34.95
CA GLN A 452 -57.29 -141.82 -34.16
C GLN A 452 -56.17 -141.02 -34.83
N THR A 453 -56.11 -140.99 -36.17
CA THR A 453 -55.11 -140.19 -36.90
C THR A 453 -55.46 -138.70 -36.87
N ALA A 454 -56.74 -138.35 -37.01
CA ALA A 454 -57.24 -136.98 -36.91
C ALA A 454 -57.18 -136.45 -35.46
N GLU A 455 -57.53 -137.25 -34.46
CA GLU A 455 -57.37 -136.93 -33.03
C GLU A 455 -55.91 -136.65 -32.68
N ARG A 456 -54.96 -137.49 -33.13
CA ARG A 456 -53.52 -137.24 -32.94
C ARG A 456 -53.06 -135.95 -33.62
N LYS A 457 -53.62 -135.61 -34.80
CA LYS A 457 -53.33 -134.34 -35.49
C LYS A 457 -53.89 -133.15 -34.71
N VAL A 458 -55.13 -133.22 -34.22
CA VAL A 458 -55.73 -132.17 -33.40
C VAL A 458 -54.97 -132.00 -32.08
N GLU A 459 -54.54 -133.07 -31.43
CA GLU A 459 -53.69 -133.00 -30.24
C GLU A 459 -52.32 -132.38 -30.53
N ASN A 460 -51.67 -132.75 -31.64
CA ASN A 460 -50.40 -132.15 -32.06
C ASN A 460 -50.57 -130.65 -32.33
N LEU A 461 -51.58 -130.27 -33.11
CA LEU A 461 -51.89 -128.87 -33.42
C LEU A 461 -52.30 -128.09 -32.17
N THR A 462 -53.00 -128.70 -31.22
CA THR A 462 -53.36 -128.08 -29.94
C THR A 462 -52.13 -127.85 -29.07
N ARG A 463 -51.17 -128.79 -29.07
CA ARG A 463 -49.86 -128.62 -28.42
C ARG A 463 -49.05 -127.50 -29.07
N GLU A 464 -49.02 -127.42 -30.40
CA GLU A 464 -48.38 -126.33 -31.14
C GLU A 464 -49.07 -124.98 -30.86
N LEU A 465 -50.39 -124.93 -30.86
CA LEU A 465 -51.17 -123.73 -30.57
C LEU A 465 -50.90 -123.21 -29.15
N ASN A 466 -50.86 -124.12 -28.17
CA ASN A 466 -50.53 -123.77 -26.80
C ASN A 466 -49.06 -123.33 -26.65
N SER A 467 -48.14 -123.90 -27.43
CA SER A 467 -46.76 -123.43 -27.52
C SER A 467 -46.70 -122.00 -28.08
N VAL A 468 -47.40 -121.72 -29.18
CA VAL A 468 -47.46 -120.40 -29.82
C VAL A 468 -48.15 -119.37 -28.91
N ARG A 469 -49.21 -119.74 -28.19
CA ARG A 469 -49.86 -118.88 -27.18
C ARG A 469 -48.92 -118.51 -26.04
N ARG A 470 -48.14 -119.46 -25.52
CA ARG A 470 -47.12 -119.18 -24.49
C ARG A 470 -46.01 -118.27 -25.03
N GLN A 471 -45.60 -118.45 -26.29
CA GLN A 471 -44.63 -117.55 -26.93
C GLN A 471 -45.20 -116.13 -27.12
N HIS A 472 -46.47 -116.01 -27.51
CA HIS A 472 -47.15 -114.71 -27.65
C HIS A 472 -47.31 -114.00 -26.29
N ALA A 473 -47.66 -114.73 -25.22
CA ALA A 473 -47.73 -114.17 -23.87
C ALA A 473 -46.34 -113.65 -23.42
N LYS A 474 -45.28 -114.45 -23.61
CA LYS A 474 -43.90 -114.02 -23.32
C LYS A 474 -43.47 -112.79 -24.11
N ALA A 475 -43.88 -112.68 -25.38
CA ALA A 475 -43.62 -111.50 -26.20
C ALA A 475 -44.40 -110.27 -25.72
N GLY A 476 -45.64 -110.45 -25.25
CA GLY A 476 -46.46 -109.41 -24.62
C GLY A 476 -45.82 -108.86 -23.34
N ASP A 477 -45.37 -109.74 -22.45
CA ASP A 477 -44.67 -109.35 -21.21
C ASP A 477 -43.36 -108.59 -21.53
N SER A 478 -42.62 -109.05 -22.55
CA SER A 478 -41.40 -108.40 -23.03
C SER A 478 -41.67 -107.00 -23.61
N LEU A 479 -42.79 -106.84 -24.32
CA LEU A 479 -43.23 -105.57 -24.90
C LEU A 479 -43.65 -104.56 -23.81
N GLN A 480 -44.35 -105.03 -22.78
CA GLN A 480 -44.70 -104.20 -21.63
C GLN A 480 -43.45 -103.76 -20.86
N GLY A 481 -42.49 -104.66 -20.61
CA GLY A 481 -41.21 -104.32 -19.98
C GLY A 481 -40.42 -103.26 -20.78
N ALA A 482 -40.41 -103.36 -22.12
CA ALA A 482 -39.77 -102.35 -22.97
C ALA A 482 -40.46 -100.98 -22.92
N GLN A 483 -41.79 -100.94 -22.83
CA GLN A 483 -42.55 -99.69 -22.69
C GLN A 483 -42.31 -99.00 -21.35
N GLU A 484 -42.26 -99.77 -20.26
CA GLU A 484 -41.94 -99.26 -18.92
C GLU A 484 -40.52 -98.70 -18.87
N ALA A 485 -39.54 -99.38 -19.48
CA ALA A 485 -38.18 -98.87 -19.63
C ALA A 485 -38.12 -97.53 -20.40
N CYS A 486 -38.88 -97.41 -21.49
CA CYS A 486 -38.96 -96.15 -22.25
C CYS A 486 -39.57 -95.00 -21.42
N ARG A 487 -40.55 -95.29 -20.56
CA ARG A 487 -41.13 -94.28 -19.66
C ARG A 487 -40.10 -93.82 -18.62
N GLY A 488 -39.33 -94.75 -18.05
CA GLY A 488 -38.25 -94.44 -17.11
C GLY A 488 -37.19 -93.51 -17.72
N LEU A 489 -36.73 -93.82 -18.94
CA LEU A 489 -35.73 -93.01 -19.64
C LEU A 489 -36.21 -91.60 -20.00
N ASN A 490 -37.49 -91.44 -20.37
CA ASN A 490 -38.06 -90.12 -20.64
C ASN A 490 -38.15 -89.26 -19.38
N ALA A 491 -38.50 -89.84 -18.23
CA ALA A 491 -38.51 -89.13 -16.96
C ALA A 491 -37.11 -88.67 -16.53
N GLU A 492 -36.07 -89.46 -16.82
CA GLU A 492 -34.67 -89.08 -16.57
C GLU A 492 -34.22 -87.93 -17.47
N ARG A 493 -34.57 -87.95 -18.75
CA ARG A 493 -34.31 -86.83 -19.68
C ARG A 493 -34.90 -85.52 -19.18
N ASP A 494 -36.16 -85.52 -18.78
CA ASP A 494 -36.86 -84.29 -18.42
C ASP A 494 -36.27 -83.66 -17.14
N ARG A 495 -35.76 -84.49 -16.20
CA ARG A 495 -34.99 -84.01 -15.04
C ARG A 495 -33.69 -83.32 -15.45
N LEU A 496 -32.94 -83.90 -16.40
CA LEU A 496 -31.66 -83.35 -16.87
C LEU A 496 -31.81 -82.01 -17.60
N ILE A 497 -32.91 -81.80 -18.32
CA ILE A 497 -33.20 -80.51 -18.97
C ILE A 497 -33.42 -79.42 -17.92
N LYS A 498 -34.15 -79.74 -16.84
CA LYS A 498 -34.41 -78.79 -15.75
C LYS A 498 -33.11 -78.35 -15.06
N ASP A 499 -32.24 -79.29 -14.72
CA ASP A 499 -30.96 -78.99 -14.06
C ASP A 499 -30.06 -78.08 -14.92
N ARG A 500 -30.10 -78.24 -16.25
CA ARG A 500 -29.38 -77.37 -17.19
C ARG A 500 -29.92 -75.93 -17.16
N ASP A 501 -31.23 -75.77 -17.18
CA ASP A 501 -31.85 -74.44 -17.26
C ASP A 501 -31.61 -73.63 -15.97
N ASP A 502 -31.64 -74.29 -14.81
CA ASP A 502 -31.30 -73.68 -13.51
C ASP A 502 -29.83 -73.19 -13.45
N ALA A 503 -28.91 -73.95 -14.04
CA ALA A 503 -27.49 -73.57 -14.14
C ALA A 503 -27.28 -72.34 -15.04
N VAL A 504 -28.02 -72.23 -16.15
CA VAL A 504 -27.94 -71.08 -17.07
C VAL A 504 -28.44 -69.80 -16.40
N GLN A 505 -29.50 -69.87 -15.59
CA GLN A 505 -30.00 -68.71 -14.85
C GLN A 505 -28.99 -68.21 -13.81
N SER A 506 -28.31 -69.12 -13.12
CA SER A 506 -27.26 -68.79 -12.15
C SER A 506 -26.09 -68.02 -12.79
N LEU A 507 -25.69 -68.39 -14.03
CA LEU A 507 -24.61 -67.70 -14.76
C LEU A 507 -24.97 -66.26 -15.15
N LYS A 508 -26.23 -66.00 -15.54
CA LYS A 508 -26.69 -64.64 -15.88
C LYS A 508 -26.56 -63.68 -14.70
N HIS A 509 -26.87 -64.13 -13.48
CA HIS A 509 -26.72 -63.31 -12.28
C HIS A 509 -25.26 -62.96 -11.97
N VAL A 510 -24.33 -63.89 -12.19
CA VAL A 510 -22.89 -63.62 -12.01
C VAL A 510 -22.40 -62.58 -13.02
N GLN A 511 -22.86 -62.66 -14.27
CA GLN A 511 -22.44 -61.74 -15.32
C GLN A 511 -22.88 -60.29 -15.06
N SER A 512 -24.09 -60.07 -14.54
CA SER A 512 -24.56 -58.73 -14.14
C SER A 512 -23.69 -58.10 -13.04
N ARG A 513 -23.19 -58.91 -12.09
CA ARG A 513 -22.30 -58.42 -11.02
C ARG A 513 -20.93 -58.01 -11.54
N VAL A 514 -20.40 -58.71 -12.55
CA VAL A 514 -19.11 -58.38 -13.16
C VAL A 514 -19.18 -57.01 -13.85
N SER A 515 -20.21 -56.76 -14.65
CA SER A 515 -20.39 -55.46 -15.32
C SER A 515 -20.53 -54.29 -14.35
N HIS A 516 -21.09 -54.51 -13.16
CA HIS A 516 -21.14 -53.49 -12.12
C HIS A 516 -19.75 -53.12 -11.59
N HIS A 517 -18.89 -54.12 -11.33
CA HIS A 517 -17.52 -53.88 -10.84
C HIS A 517 -16.65 -53.21 -11.91
N GLU A 518 -16.83 -53.53 -13.19
CA GLU A 518 -16.14 -52.85 -14.29
C GLU A 518 -16.46 -51.35 -14.32
N ALA A 519 -17.71 -50.95 -14.07
CA ALA A 519 -18.10 -49.54 -14.00
C ALA A 519 -17.49 -48.82 -12.77
N GLU A 520 -17.36 -49.50 -11.63
CA GLU A 520 -16.69 -48.93 -10.46
C GLU A 520 -15.19 -48.72 -10.69
N ILE A 521 -14.53 -49.67 -11.36
CA ILE A 521 -13.10 -49.55 -11.73
C ILE A 521 -12.89 -48.32 -12.65
N ALA A 522 -13.80 -48.07 -13.59
CA ALA A 522 -13.72 -46.89 -14.46
C ALA A 522 -13.80 -45.56 -13.68
N LYS A 523 -14.69 -45.47 -12.68
CA LYS A 523 -14.80 -44.29 -11.80
C LYS A 523 -13.53 -44.07 -10.97
N VAL A 524 -12.92 -45.14 -10.46
CA VAL A 524 -11.62 -45.05 -9.76
C VAL A 524 -10.51 -44.54 -10.69
N GLY A 525 -10.57 -44.88 -11.99
CA GLY A 525 -9.68 -44.33 -13.01
C GLY A 525 -9.77 -42.81 -13.13
N GLN A 526 -10.99 -42.26 -13.19
CA GLN A 526 -11.24 -40.82 -13.29
C GLN A 526 -10.68 -40.05 -12.07
N ILE A 527 -10.95 -40.55 -10.86
CA ILE A 527 -10.45 -39.94 -9.61
C ILE A 527 -8.91 -39.87 -9.58
N ARG A 528 -8.23 -40.89 -10.14
CA ARG A 528 -6.76 -40.89 -10.21
C ARG A 528 -6.24 -39.80 -11.14
N GLN A 529 -6.93 -39.57 -12.26
CA GLN A 529 -6.56 -38.54 -13.22
C GLN A 529 -6.72 -37.13 -12.61
N GLU A 530 -7.86 -36.83 -11.99
CA GLU A 530 -8.09 -35.55 -11.30
C GLU A 530 -7.03 -35.27 -10.23
N ARG A 531 -6.68 -36.29 -9.44
CA ARG A 531 -5.63 -36.19 -8.42
C ARG A 531 -4.26 -35.87 -9.03
N ASP A 532 -3.95 -36.41 -10.20
CA ASP A 532 -2.65 -36.20 -10.84
C ASP A 532 -2.57 -34.80 -11.48
N GLU A 533 -3.69 -34.26 -11.98
CA GLU A 533 -3.82 -32.84 -12.38
C GLU A 533 -3.59 -31.90 -11.18
N PHE A 534 -4.23 -32.15 -10.04
CA PHE A 534 -3.99 -31.34 -8.82
C PHE A 534 -2.53 -31.38 -8.34
N ARG A 535 -1.81 -32.49 -8.56
CA ARG A 535 -0.37 -32.55 -8.25
C ARG A 535 0.43 -31.62 -9.15
N GLN A 536 0.12 -31.59 -10.45
CA GLN A 536 0.80 -30.72 -11.40
C GLN A 536 0.59 -29.25 -11.05
N GLU A 537 -0.65 -28.85 -10.73
CA GLU A 537 -0.97 -27.48 -10.29
C GLU A 537 -0.17 -27.08 -9.05
N ARG A 538 -0.11 -27.97 -8.05
CA ARG A 538 0.65 -27.72 -6.81
C ARG A 538 2.14 -27.55 -7.09
N ASP A 539 2.70 -28.37 -7.96
CA ASP A 539 4.13 -28.32 -8.29
C ASP A 539 4.45 -27.04 -9.10
N GLN A 540 3.52 -26.56 -9.93
CA GLN A 540 3.63 -25.27 -10.63
C GLN A 540 3.58 -24.08 -9.65
N LEU A 541 2.65 -24.10 -8.69
CA LEU A 541 2.60 -23.08 -7.63
C LEU A 541 3.88 -23.03 -6.80
N ARG A 542 4.52 -24.19 -6.53
CA ARG A 542 5.82 -24.23 -5.84
C ARG A 542 6.92 -23.57 -6.66
N GLN A 543 6.94 -23.76 -7.98
CA GLN A 543 7.92 -23.09 -8.85
C GLN A 543 7.71 -21.57 -8.86
N GLU A 544 6.46 -21.10 -8.91
CA GLU A 544 6.16 -19.67 -8.83
C GLU A 544 6.58 -19.06 -7.49
N GLN A 545 6.30 -19.74 -6.38
CA GLN A 545 6.78 -19.32 -5.06
C GLN A 545 8.31 -19.22 -5.02
N GLY A 546 9.04 -20.15 -5.64
CA GLY A 546 10.50 -20.09 -5.76
C GLY A 546 10.98 -18.86 -6.54
N LYS A 547 10.31 -18.50 -7.64
CA LYS A 547 10.62 -17.29 -8.42
C LYS A 547 10.40 -16.02 -7.61
N VAL A 548 9.27 -15.91 -6.92
CA VAL A 548 8.95 -14.76 -6.07
C VAL A 548 9.95 -14.64 -4.91
N ALA A 549 10.31 -15.75 -4.25
CA ALA A 549 11.30 -15.74 -3.18
C ALA A 549 12.67 -15.23 -3.66
N THR A 550 13.07 -15.62 -4.88
CA THR A 550 14.31 -15.14 -5.49
C THR A 550 14.26 -13.63 -5.76
N GLN A 551 13.16 -13.13 -6.33
CA GLN A 551 12.94 -11.69 -6.56
C GLN A 551 12.95 -10.88 -5.26
N VAL A 552 12.29 -11.38 -4.21
CA VAL A 552 12.28 -10.73 -2.88
C VAL A 552 13.70 -10.67 -2.31
N THR A 553 14.50 -11.73 -2.47
CA THR A 553 15.88 -11.76 -2.01
C THR A 553 16.74 -10.71 -2.76
N GLN A 554 16.57 -10.60 -4.08
CA GLN A 554 17.25 -9.60 -4.91
C GLN A 554 16.88 -8.17 -4.52
N LEU A 555 15.59 -7.88 -4.36
CA LEU A 555 15.12 -6.56 -3.92
C LEU A 555 15.62 -6.21 -2.52
N THR A 556 15.66 -7.19 -1.61
CA THR A 556 16.17 -6.99 -0.25
C THR A 556 17.67 -6.65 -0.28
N ALA A 557 18.45 -7.33 -1.11
CA ALA A 557 19.87 -7.03 -1.30
C ALA A 557 20.09 -5.62 -1.89
N GLN A 558 19.28 -5.23 -2.88
CA GLN A 558 19.34 -3.89 -3.48
C GLN A 558 19.04 -2.80 -2.45
N LEU A 559 17.96 -2.97 -1.67
CA LEU A 559 17.59 -2.01 -0.63
C LEU A 559 18.67 -1.90 0.47
N SER A 560 19.34 -3.01 0.80
CA SER A 560 20.48 -2.98 1.71
C SER A 560 21.64 -2.16 1.13
N HIS A 561 21.96 -2.39 -0.15
CA HIS A 561 23.03 -1.65 -0.82
C HIS A 561 22.73 -0.15 -0.89
N ASP A 562 21.50 0.23 -1.27
CA ASP A 562 21.08 1.63 -1.34
C ASP A 562 21.11 2.30 0.03
N ARG A 563 20.71 1.56 1.08
CA ARG A 563 20.80 2.02 2.47
C ARG A 563 22.25 2.28 2.89
N ASP A 564 23.16 1.36 2.61
CA ASP A 564 24.56 1.50 2.98
C ASP A 564 25.22 2.67 2.22
N ALA A 565 24.87 2.86 0.94
CA ALA A 565 25.31 4.02 0.16
C ALA A 565 24.79 5.35 0.74
N ALA A 566 23.52 5.39 1.18
CA ALA A 566 22.95 6.57 1.80
C ALA A 566 23.59 6.89 3.17
N ILE A 567 23.87 5.86 3.98
CA ILE A 567 24.59 6.01 5.26
C ILE A 567 25.99 6.58 5.01
N SER A 568 26.72 6.03 4.03
CA SER A 568 28.07 6.51 3.70
C SER A 568 28.07 7.98 3.28
N LYS A 569 27.12 8.41 2.45
CA LYS A 569 26.95 9.84 2.08
C LYS A 569 26.63 10.74 3.27
N ARG A 570 25.76 10.28 4.17
CA ARG A 570 25.44 11.02 5.40
C ARG A 570 26.68 11.19 6.27
N ASP A 571 27.45 10.12 6.46
CA ASP A 571 28.62 10.15 7.33
C ASP A 571 29.77 10.98 6.72
N GLU A 572 29.88 11.06 5.38
CA GLU A 572 30.74 12.04 4.70
C GLU A 572 30.29 13.48 4.98
N ALA A 573 29.00 13.78 4.79
CA ALA A 573 28.47 15.13 5.07
C ALA A 573 28.67 15.56 6.53
N ILE A 574 28.55 14.62 7.48
CA ILE A 574 28.85 14.89 8.90
C ILE A 574 30.32 15.24 9.10
N ARG A 575 31.25 14.47 8.51
CA ARG A 575 32.70 14.74 8.58
C ARG A 575 33.05 16.08 7.95
N GLU A 576 32.44 16.42 6.83
CA GLU A 576 32.65 17.70 6.16
C GLU A 576 32.11 18.86 7.00
N GLY A 577 30.91 18.72 7.55
CA GLY A 577 30.33 19.68 8.51
C GLY A 577 31.23 19.90 9.73
N GLN A 578 31.80 18.83 10.30
CA GLN A 578 32.75 18.93 11.41
C GLN A 578 33.99 19.76 11.06
N LYS A 579 34.58 19.56 9.86
CA LYS A 579 35.71 20.38 9.40
C LYS A 579 35.36 21.87 9.32
N TYR A 580 34.16 22.21 8.85
CA TYR A 580 33.70 23.60 8.84
C TYR A 580 33.54 24.17 10.25
N TYR A 581 32.99 23.40 11.19
CA TYR A 581 32.88 23.83 12.58
C TYR A 581 34.25 24.04 13.24
N ASP A 582 35.19 23.12 13.03
CA ASP A 582 36.55 23.24 13.57
C ASP A 582 37.27 24.45 12.96
N SER A 583 37.15 24.67 11.64
CA SER A 583 37.73 25.84 10.97
C SER A 583 37.14 27.16 11.49
N ASN A 584 35.82 27.22 11.70
CA ASN A 584 35.16 28.39 12.28
C ASN A 584 35.60 28.62 13.74
N ARG A 585 35.80 27.55 14.51
CA ARG A 585 36.31 27.63 15.87
C ARG A 585 37.72 28.23 15.90
N ASP A 586 38.59 27.81 15.00
CA ASP A 586 39.95 28.34 14.89
C ASP A 586 39.95 29.82 14.46
N LEU A 587 39.09 30.21 13.52
CA LEU A 587 38.92 31.61 13.13
C LEU A 587 38.43 32.48 14.31
N LEU A 588 37.48 32.00 15.09
CA LEU A 588 37.00 32.71 16.29
C LEU A 588 38.11 32.86 17.34
N ALA A 589 38.97 31.85 17.52
CA ALA A 589 40.14 31.93 18.39
C ALA A 589 41.12 33.02 17.90
N GLN A 590 41.43 33.05 16.60
CA GLN A 590 42.28 34.09 16.02
C GLN A 590 41.70 35.50 16.18
N ILE A 591 40.38 35.66 16.03
CA ILE A 591 39.70 36.94 16.27
C ILE A 591 39.86 37.35 17.74
N ALA A 592 39.71 36.42 18.69
CA ALA A 592 39.89 36.70 20.11
C ALA A 592 41.33 37.15 20.44
N ASP A 593 42.34 36.50 19.86
CA ASP A 593 43.75 36.88 20.02
C ASP A 593 44.04 38.27 19.43
N MET A 594 43.46 38.57 18.28
CA MET A 594 43.60 39.88 17.63
C MET A 594 42.94 40.99 18.45
N GLN A 595 41.74 40.74 19.01
CA GLN A 595 41.06 41.64 19.94
C GLN A 595 41.86 41.85 21.23
N HIS A 596 42.57 40.83 21.71
CA HIS A 596 43.46 40.96 22.87
C HIS A 596 44.66 41.85 22.56
N SER A 597 45.30 41.62 21.40
CA SER A 597 46.44 42.42 20.93
C SER A 597 46.06 43.89 20.72
N TYR A 598 44.89 44.15 20.13
CA TYR A 598 44.38 45.52 19.96
C TYR A 598 44.17 46.23 21.31
N ARG A 599 43.64 45.53 22.32
CA ARG A 599 43.49 46.08 23.67
C ARG A 599 44.83 46.47 24.29
N LEU A 600 45.88 45.66 24.12
CA LEU A 600 47.22 45.97 24.60
C LEU A 600 47.80 47.21 23.91
N VAL A 601 47.73 47.28 22.57
CA VAL A 601 48.17 48.45 21.81
C VAL A 601 47.42 49.71 22.24
N ARG A 602 46.11 49.60 22.50
CA ARG A 602 45.32 50.72 22.98
C ARG A 602 45.79 51.22 24.34
N GLN A 603 46.07 50.32 25.28
CA GLN A 603 46.61 50.67 26.59
C GLN A 603 47.97 51.36 26.48
N ASP A 604 48.85 50.90 25.61
CA ASP A 604 50.15 51.54 25.39
C ASP A 604 50.01 52.92 24.73
N PHE A 605 49.04 53.09 23.83
CA PHE A 605 48.73 54.39 23.26
C PHE A 605 48.24 55.39 24.33
N ASP A 606 47.32 54.94 25.19
CA ASP A 606 46.82 55.78 26.30
C ASP A 606 47.98 56.18 27.24
N ARG A 607 48.91 55.27 27.54
CA ARG A 607 50.14 55.59 28.31
C ARG A 607 51.03 56.63 27.63
N VAL A 608 51.25 56.51 26.32
CA VAL A 608 52.03 57.50 25.55
C VAL A 608 51.35 58.86 25.57
N GLN A 609 50.02 58.88 25.50
CA GLN A 609 49.24 60.11 25.57
C GLN A 609 49.36 60.78 26.95
N ASP A 610 49.27 60.01 28.04
CA ASP A 610 49.50 60.51 29.39
C ASP A 610 50.92 61.09 29.55
N GLN A 611 51.94 60.41 29.00
CA GLN A 611 53.32 60.91 29.00
C GLN A 611 53.45 62.23 28.22
N GLN A 612 52.80 62.33 27.06
CA GLN A 612 52.81 63.55 26.26
C GLN A 612 52.17 64.73 27.00
N ASP A 613 51.06 64.49 27.69
CA ASP A 613 50.37 65.52 28.46
C ASP A 613 51.17 65.94 29.70
N SER A 614 51.85 65.01 30.37
CA SER A 614 52.82 65.31 31.43
C SER A 614 53.96 66.21 30.93
N LEU A 615 54.57 65.89 29.78
CA LEU A 615 55.64 66.70 29.19
C LEU A 615 55.14 68.08 28.76
N ARG A 616 53.90 68.20 28.28
CA ARG A 616 53.28 69.50 27.98
C ARG A 616 53.12 70.34 29.24
N GLN A 617 52.73 69.72 30.35
CA GLN A 617 52.62 70.40 31.64
C GLN A 617 53.99 70.88 32.13
N GLU A 618 55.01 70.01 32.11
CA GLU A 618 56.39 70.39 32.49
C GLU A 618 56.93 71.55 31.64
N ARG A 619 56.67 71.52 30.33
CA ARG A 619 57.03 72.63 29.44
C ARG A 619 56.34 73.93 29.85
N GLN A 620 55.06 73.87 30.21
CA GLN A 620 54.31 75.05 30.64
C GLN A 620 54.85 75.61 31.96
N ASP A 621 55.19 74.74 32.90
CA ASP A 621 55.78 75.11 34.19
C ASP A 621 57.17 75.76 34.00
N LEU A 622 58.00 75.21 33.10
CA LEU A 622 59.28 75.80 32.72
C LEU A 622 59.14 77.18 32.06
N LEU A 623 58.16 77.33 31.15
CA LEU A 623 57.86 78.63 30.53
C LEU A 623 57.41 79.66 31.59
N SER A 624 56.60 79.24 32.56
CA SER A 624 56.18 80.09 33.68
C SER A 624 57.37 80.49 34.56
N SER A 625 58.25 79.54 34.88
CA SER A 625 59.48 79.79 35.64
C SER A 625 60.41 80.77 34.91
N TYR A 626 60.60 80.57 33.60
CA TYR A 626 61.40 81.47 32.77
C TYR A 626 60.81 82.89 32.72
N ALA A 627 59.49 83.03 32.59
CA ALA A 627 58.81 84.32 32.64
C ALA A 627 58.99 85.02 33.99
N SER A 628 58.96 84.27 35.11
CA SER A 628 59.24 84.80 36.44
C SER A 628 60.67 85.33 36.56
N ILE A 629 61.66 84.54 36.12
CA ILE A 629 63.08 84.94 36.15
C ILE A 629 63.34 86.16 35.25
N ALA A 630 62.73 86.21 34.06
CA ALA A 630 62.80 87.36 33.18
C ALA A 630 62.20 88.61 33.83
N GLY A 631 61.02 88.47 34.47
CA GLY A 631 60.39 89.57 35.23
C GLY A 631 61.25 90.06 36.40
N GLU A 632 61.89 89.15 37.15
CA GLU A 632 62.83 89.51 38.22
C GLU A 632 64.07 90.23 37.69
N ARG A 633 64.62 89.77 36.55
CA ARG A 633 65.73 90.44 35.87
C ARG A 633 65.34 91.85 35.44
N ASP A 634 64.17 92.02 34.84
CA ASP A 634 63.69 93.33 34.40
C ASP A 634 63.48 94.27 35.60
N CYS A 635 62.91 93.76 36.70
CA CYS A 635 62.81 94.50 37.97
C CYS A 635 64.19 94.90 38.52
N ALA A 636 65.21 94.04 38.42
CA ALA A 636 66.56 94.33 38.87
C ALA A 636 67.25 95.37 37.97
N LEU A 637 67.03 95.30 36.65
CA LEU A 637 67.52 96.29 35.69
C LEU A 637 66.85 97.65 35.93
N ASP A 638 65.56 97.70 36.23
CA ASP A 638 64.86 98.94 36.62
C ASP A 638 65.40 99.53 37.92
N ARG A 639 65.70 98.70 38.93
CA ARG A 639 66.36 99.16 40.16
C ARG A 639 67.75 99.73 39.88
N LEU A 640 68.55 99.08 39.04
CA LEU A 640 69.87 99.58 38.64
C LEU A 640 69.75 100.87 37.82
N ALA A 641 68.78 100.97 36.92
CA ALA A 641 68.49 102.18 36.16
C ALA A 641 68.08 103.33 37.09
N SER A 642 67.25 103.05 38.10
CA SER A 642 66.85 104.03 39.12
C SER A 642 68.04 104.49 39.97
N ILE A 643 68.91 103.57 40.41
CA ILE A 643 70.14 103.92 41.14
C ILE A 643 71.08 104.75 40.26
N CYS A 644 71.24 104.42 38.99
CA CYS A 644 72.02 105.20 38.04
C CYS A 644 71.40 106.60 37.81
N PHE A 645 70.07 106.70 37.76
CA PHE A 645 69.35 107.97 37.69
C PHE A 645 69.56 108.83 38.94
N ASP A 646 69.46 108.23 40.13
CA ASP A 646 69.70 108.90 41.40
C ASP A 646 71.16 109.35 41.54
N ARG A 647 72.12 108.56 41.04
CA ARG A 647 73.56 108.88 41.05
C ARG A 647 73.93 109.95 40.03
N LEU A 648 73.27 109.97 38.87
CA LEU A 648 73.34 111.06 37.88
C LEU A 648 72.72 112.34 38.44
N ALA A 649 71.56 112.25 39.11
CA ALA A 649 70.93 113.37 39.80
C ALA A 649 71.84 113.94 40.91
N TRP A 650 72.54 113.06 41.65
CA TRP A 650 73.53 113.44 42.66
C TRP A 650 74.76 114.15 42.06
N HIS A 651 75.25 113.68 40.90
CA HIS A 651 76.35 114.34 40.19
C HIS A 651 75.94 115.69 39.58
N THR A 652 74.72 115.84 39.05
CA THR A 652 74.18 117.13 38.59
C THR A 652 73.82 118.09 39.72
N GLY A 653 73.61 117.59 40.95
CA GLY A 653 73.45 118.41 42.15
C GLY A 653 74.77 118.98 42.66
N ARG A 654 75.89 118.31 42.38
CA ARG A 654 77.24 118.73 42.82
C ARG A 654 77.83 119.85 41.95
N THR A 655 77.45 119.93 40.67
CA THR A 655 77.80 121.04 39.77
C THR A 655 76.95 122.31 39.97
N ARG A 656 76.02 122.34 40.94
CA ARG A 656 75.39 123.58 41.41
C ARG A 656 76.01 124.18 42.67
N TRP A 657 77.00 123.50 43.26
CA TRP A 657 77.69 123.95 44.48
C TRP A 657 79.23 123.98 44.35
N ALA A 658 79.75 123.89 43.12
CA ALA A 658 81.10 124.33 42.73
C ALA A 658 81.16 124.50 41.19
N CYS A 659 81.25 125.75 40.74
CA CYS A 659 81.32 126.26 39.36
C CYS A 659 80.05 126.15 38.50
#